data_AF-A0A522B2T4-F1
#
_entry.id   AF-A0A522B2T4-F1
#
_cell.length_a   1.000
_cell.length_b   1.000
_cell.length_c   1.000
_cell.angle_alpha   90.00
_cell.angle_beta   90.00
_cell.angle_gamma   90.00
#
_symmetry.space_group_name_H-M   'P 1'
#
loop_
_entity.id
_entity.type
_entity.pdbx_description
1 polymer ?
#
loop_
_entity_poly.entity_id
_entity_poly.type
_entity_poly.pdbx_seq_one_letter_code
_entity_poly.pdbx_strand_id
1 'polypeptide(L)'
;MRADGSPHGHVPLRHAPVVGRRRRFACRMRDLPGDDRTRAPADAYKSARVMNTTASDDKPGALARLMARAWSPTGLALAVLCIITLAFFHGLWMPDLVLIKRDSFLFYPPIKRYMVERLAAGELPQWFPYEALGRPFIGTTVTGVFHPFTLLYFLFPVHDAYRASTLLSCLLAALGAFACGRMLSLSRTGALVAGISFTLSGYLVSALVNIVYLYSLCVLPLFIAAVEKTLRDGRAWVVAPAVIWASVFLNGDVQTGYYYGFIALLWTAARTEASYREAGLRLALVGGLAALLAGIQLAPAWAVFVDSARAQPIQFHEEAAQWSTHPLRLFTILASPLIEKADPVVLARVFLGSPRWGLWTDSLYLGVPVIGLALLGIRQRRDLRVLALLGCVALLLSLGRFGGLYDVFYRFVPLWSAFRFPEKLMGIFSFAMAMLAGAGFDALRAGKGRPAPWLVGATLCACASLILRSATIGEWTAASFDAPPALAHEVTGATAQAFLFSAAASLGMWLAVAGAAKGWLREAFFLAAIPALITFDLAHANMEAYSTAPAEVASFEPPLARALRAREGTLMPGRFRLISSLDSQYVVPTHIYRLLGYQSDQVVGRQALYPEHNAQFHIEAVDGHLPGYSTAFSAMLGQHPAEETAARFNVTYYISRASRLKDPRQTQGIVAVLHDYDLALFTNPVRAKPRVYLSLKPERTASAVDPATLLARADFLSGEVDVIETSAATLPGPAQGGLAVIERYAPEEVRVWVETPRPAVLVLLDAYDQGWTAALEDGAPLPILRANALARAVVVPAGAHVVTFSYRTPLLTAGTWASAAGVLLCVGLVARARRRASDRRPD
;
A
#
# COMPACT_ATOMS: atom_id res chain seq x y z
N MET A 1 -60.50 16.27 -1.37
CA MET A 1 -61.31 15.77 -0.25
C MET A 1 -60.71 16.23 1.08
N ARG A 2 -61.27 17.32 1.63
CA ARG A 2 -61.54 17.66 3.05
C ARG A 2 -60.51 17.21 4.12
N ALA A 3 -59.76 18.13 4.76
CA ALA A 3 -60.15 19.05 5.88
C ALA A 3 -59.86 18.35 7.24
N ASP A 4 -59.30 18.92 8.32
CA ASP A 4 -59.10 20.27 8.89
C ASP A 4 -57.83 20.18 9.79
N GLY A 5 -57.19 21.20 10.38
CA GLY A 5 -57.46 22.61 10.62
C GLY A 5 -56.37 23.14 11.59
N SER A 6 -55.92 24.36 11.37
CA SER A 6 -54.94 25.15 12.16
C SER A 6 -55.70 26.06 13.18
N PRO A 7 -55.23 27.22 13.73
CA PRO A 7 -53.91 27.87 13.94
C PRO A 7 -53.78 28.64 15.31
N HIS A 8 -52.68 29.43 15.48
CA HIS A 8 -52.46 30.63 16.34
C HIS A 8 -52.02 30.44 17.82
N GLY A 9 -51.17 31.29 18.45
CA GLY A 9 -50.54 32.56 18.08
C GLY A 9 -49.63 33.19 19.18
N HIS A 10 -48.88 34.23 18.78
CA HIS A 10 -48.37 35.45 19.48
C HIS A 10 -47.90 35.52 20.97
N VAL A 11 -46.60 35.88 21.15
CA VAL A 11 -45.91 36.96 21.97
C VAL A 11 -46.81 37.82 22.90
N PRO A 12 -46.48 38.25 24.17
CA PRO A 12 -45.36 39.18 24.52
C PRO A 12 -44.77 39.28 25.98
N LEU A 13 -43.64 40.03 26.07
CA LEU A 13 -43.16 41.04 27.06
C LEU A 13 -43.24 40.90 28.62
N ARG A 14 -42.04 41.01 29.23
CA ARG A 14 -41.57 41.88 30.36
C ARG A 14 -42.29 42.03 31.73
N HIS A 15 -41.40 42.12 32.74
CA HIS A 15 -41.41 42.88 34.03
C HIS A 15 -41.79 42.17 35.36
N ALA A 16 -40.76 41.91 36.20
CA ALA A 16 -40.42 42.47 37.55
C ALA A 16 -41.58 42.71 38.57
N PRO A 17 -41.39 42.76 39.94
CA PRO A 17 -40.35 43.56 40.62
C PRO A 17 -39.95 43.24 42.11
N VAL A 18 -39.17 44.19 42.67
CA VAL A 18 -38.96 44.64 44.08
C VAL A 18 -38.10 43.78 45.04
N VAL A 19 -37.23 44.25 45.97
CA VAL A 19 -36.86 45.52 46.68
C VAL A 19 -35.38 45.32 47.17
N GLY A 20 -34.45 46.25 47.39
CA GLY A 20 -34.44 47.71 47.33
C GLY A 20 -33.06 48.35 47.62
N ARG A 21 -32.91 49.54 47.01
CA ARG A 21 -32.26 50.81 47.42
C ARG A 21 -31.18 50.82 48.53
N ARG A 22 -29.95 51.26 48.20
CA ARG A 22 -29.38 52.66 48.21
C ARG A 22 -28.86 53.13 49.60
N ARG A 23 -27.56 53.50 49.66
CA ARG A 23 -27.07 54.90 49.77
C ARG A 23 -25.53 54.95 49.74
N ARG A 24 -24.98 55.90 48.97
CA ARG A 24 -23.61 56.42 49.08
C ARG A 24 -23.57 57.43 50.22
N PHE A 25 -22.44 57.57 50.93
CA PHE A 25 -21.91 58.87 51.37
C PHE A 25 -20.40 58.74 51.70
N ALA A 26 -19.70 59.86 51.55
CA ALA A 26 -18.26 59.99 51.45
C ALA A 26 -17.60 60.48 52.75
N CYS A 27 -16.26 60.50 52.72
CA CYS A 27 -15.35 61.44 53.39
C CYS A 27 -14.98 61.19 54.86
N ARG A 28 -13.70 60.91 55.14
CA ARG A 28 -12.77 61.87 55.79
C ARG A 28 -11.37 61.30 55.97
N MET A 29 -10.40 62.21 55.82
CA MET A 29 -8.97 62.10 56.06
C MET A 29 -8.63 62.74 57.43
N ARG A 30 -7.45 62.38 57.97
CA ARG A 30 -6.73 62.89 59.18
C ARG A 30 -7.21 62.28 60.52
N ASP A 31 -6.35 61.83 61.44
CA ASP A 31 -5.09 62.42 61.96
C ASP A 31 -4.06 61.35 62.45
N LEU A 32 -2.78 61.76 62.48
CA LEU A 32 -1.61 61.19 63.20
C LEU A 32 -1.69 61.57 64.72
N PRO A 33 -0.82 61.17 65.70
CA PRO A 33 0.62 60.85 65.56
C PRO A 33 1.25 59.81 66.54
N GLY A 34 2.56 59.58 66.35
CA GLY A 34 3.52 59.15 67.39
C GLY A 34 3.82 57.64 67.42
N ASP A 35 5.03 57.16 67.64
CA ASP A 35 6.38 57.72 67.73
C ASP A 35 7.34 56.50 67.71
N ASP A 36 8.59 56.77 67.41
CA ASP A 36 9.79 56.01 67.79
C ASP A 36 10.21 54.69 67.09
N ARG A 37 11.22 54.89 66.24
CA ARG A 37 12.58 54.33 66.34
C ARG A 37 12.80 52.81 66.27
N THR A 38 13.59 52.48 65.24
CA THR A 38 14.82 51.65 65.24
C THR A 38 14.77 50.19 64.80
N ARG A 39 15.63 49.94 63.79
CA ARG A 39 16.54 48.79 63.59
C ARG A 39 15.95 47.44 63.16
N ALA A 40 16.31 47.07 61.92
CA ALA A 40 16.62 45.68 61.53
C ALA A 40 17.89 45.18 62.28
N PRO A 41 18.36 43.91 62.16
CA PRO A 41 17.88 42.76 61.38
C PRO A 41 17.98 41.38 62.12
N ALA A 42 17.70 40.31 61.36
CA ALA A 42 18.31 38.96 61.41
C ALA A 42 17.86 37.92 62.48
N ASP A 43 17.30 36.84 61.92
CA ASP A 43 17.55 35.41 62.18
C ASP A 43 17.34 34.74 63.54
N ALA A 44 16.58 33.63 63.44
CA ALA A 44 16.79 32.32 64.06
C ALA A 44 15.82 31.86 65.19
N TYR A 45 14.88 31.02 64.74
CA TYR A 45 14.50 29.70 65.28
C TYR A 45 13.67 29.54 66.57
N LYS A 46 12.54 28.82 66.37
CA LYS A 46 11.70 28.01 67.28
C LYS A 46 10.78 28.80 68.22
N SER A 47 9.50 28.49 68.40
CA SER A 47 8.62 27.42 67.89
C SER A 47 7.24 27.69 68.49
N ALA A 48 6.18 27.73 67.69
CA ALA A 48 4.82 27.58 68.21
C ALA A 48 3.91 26.97 67.14
N ARG A 49 3.69 25.67 67.36
CA ARG A 49 2.67 24.77 66.81
C ARG A 49 1.36 25.51 66.44
N VAL A 50 1.02 25.53 65.15
CA VAL A 50 -0.36 25.78 64.68
C VAL A 50 -0.74 24.65 63.73
N MET A 51 -1.98 24.21 63.90
CA MET A 51 -2.60 23.01 63.37
C MET A 51 -2.41 22.79 61.87
N ASN A 52 -2.16 21.51 61.53
CA ASN A 52 -2.37 20.93 60.22
C ASN A 52 -3.77 21.29 59.69
N THR A 53 -3.84 22.20 58.73
CA THR A 53 -4.83 22.12 57.65
C THR A 53 -4.12 21.57 56.44
N THR A 54 -4.46 20.33 56.10
CA THR A 54 -4.09 19.65 54.86
C THR A 54 -4.53 20.51 53.67
N ALA A 55 -3.61 21.29 53.10
CA ALA A 55 -3.75 21.75 51.73
C ALA A 55 -3.59 20.53 50.84
N SER A 56 -4.71 20.03 50.33
CA SER A 56 -4.72 19.04 49.27
C SER A 56 -3.92 19.60 48.09
N ASP A 57 -2.78 18.98 47.81
CA ASP A 57 -2.08 19.05 46.53
C ASP A 57 -3.07 18.57 45.45
N ASP A 58 -3.89 19.49 44.95
CA ASP A 58 -4.85 19.22 43.89
C ASP A 58 -4.05 19.11 42.58
N LYS A 59 -3.41 17.95 42.40
CA LYS A 59 -2.69 17.60 41.18
C LYS A 59 -3.65 17.86 40.02
N PRO A 60 -3.33 18.77 39.07
CA PRO A 60 -4.27 19.16 38.03
C PRO A 60 -4.85 17.91 37.36
N GLY A 61 -6.18 17.84 37.25
CA GLY A 61 -6.88 16.68 36.70
C GLY A 61 -6.28 16.23 35.36
N ALA A 62 -6.42 14.94 35.02
CA ALA A 62 -5.82 14.37 33.81
C ALA A 62 -6.10 15.20 32.55
N LEU A 63 -7.30 15.78 32.45
CA LEU A 63 -7.72 16.69 31.39
C LEU A 63 -6.90 18.00 31.36
N ALA A 64 -6.69 18.66 32.51
CA ALA A 64 -5.91 19.89 32.61
C ALA A 64 -4.42 19.66 32.23
N ARG A 65 -3.85 18.51 32.60
CA ARG A 65 -2.49 18.11 32.15
C ARG A 65 -2.43 17.82 30.65
N LEU A 66 -3.47 17.22 30.09
CA LEU A 66 -3.60 16.97 28.65
C LEU A 66 -3.71 18.28 27.87
N MET A 67 -4.55 19.21 28.33
CA MET A 67 -4.68 20.54 27.76
C MET A 67 -3.34 21.30 27.86
N ALA A 68 -2.72 21.39 29.04
CA ALA A 68 -1.42 22.06 29.19
C ALA A 68 -0.32 21.47 28.28
N ARG A 69 -0.33 20.14 28.03
CA ARG A 69 0.56 19.49 27.06
C ARG A 69 0.22 19.81 25.61
N ALA A 70 -1.07 19.91 25.26
CA ALA A 70 -1.52 20.30 23.94
C ALA A 70 -1.09 21.73 23.59
N TRP A 71 -1.11 22.64 24.57
CA TRP A 71 -0.63 24.03 24.43
C TRP A 71 0.89 24.19 24.57
N SER A 72 1.65 23.10 24.74
CA SER A 72 3.11 23.16 24.68
C SER A 72 3.60 23.43 23.25
N PRO A 73 4.81 24.00 23.04
CA PRO A 73 5.34 24.21 21.69
C PRO A 73 5.46 22.93 20.85
N THR A 74 5.62 21.78 21.51
CA THR A 74 5.60 20.47 20.83
C THR A 74 4.18 20.07 20.46
N GLY A 75 3.21 20.26 21.36
CA GLY A 75 1.79 19.99 21.10
C GLY A 75 1.26 20.82 19.93
N LEU A 76 1.63 22.11 19.88
CA LEU A 76 1.29 23.00 18.77
C LEU A 76 1.89 22.52 17.44
N ALA A 77 3.17 22.14 17.41
CA ALA A 77 3.81 21.63 16.19
C ALA A 77 3.13 20.34 15.68
N LEU A 78 2.78 19.43 16.59
CA LEU A 78 2.03 18.22 16.24
C LEU A 78 0.62 18.54 15.73
N ALA A 79 -0.08 19.49 16.36
CA ALA A 79 -1.40 19.93 15.91
C ALA A 79 -1.34 20.53 14.50
N VAL A 80 -0.37 21.43 14.24
CA VAL A 80 -0.14 22.01 12.91
C VAL A 80 0.15 20.93 11.88
N LEU A 81 1.01 19.95 12.21
CA LEU A 81 1.34 18.85 11.32
C LEU A 81 0.09 18.01 10.99
N CYS A 82 -0.69 17.62 12.00
CA CYS A 82 -1.93 16.88 11.79
C CYS A 82 -2.93 17.67 10.95
N ILE A 83 -3.11 18.97 11.21
CA ILE A 83 -4.01 19.83 10.44
C ILE A 83 -3.59 19.89 8.97
N ILE A 84 -2.30 20.09 8.69
CA ILE A 84 -1.76 20.11 7.32
C ILE A 84 -1.99 18.77 6.63
N THR A 85 -1.66 17.65 7.29
CA THR A 85 -1.87 16.32 6.74
C THR A 85 -3.35 16.04 6.46
N LEU A 86 -4.25 16.35 7.40
CA LEU A 86 -5.70 16.17 7.22
C LEU A 86 -6.26 17.07 6.11
N ALA A 87 -5.79 18.32 6.01
CA ALA A 87 -6.22 19.24 4.96
C ALA A 87 -5.76 18.78 3.56
N PHE A 88 -4.52 18.31 3.42
CA PHE A 88 -4.00 17.78 2.15
C PHE A 88 -4.77 16.52 1.74
N PHE A 89 -4.95 15.57 2.67
CA PHE A 89 -5.64 14.30 2.42
C PHE A 89 -7.15 14.37 2.68
N HIS A 90 -7.79 15.50 2.37
CA HIS A 90 -9.21 15.71 2.63
C HIS A 90 -10.12 14.64 1.99
N GLY A 91 -9.80 14.18 0.77
CA GLY A 91 -10.56 13.14 0.08
C GLY A 91 -10.58 11.78 0.81
N LEU A 92 -9.66 11.54 1.76
CA LEU A 92 -9.64 10.30 2.54
C LEU A 92 -10.62 10.28 3.71
N TRP A 93 -11.07 11.43 4.20
CA TRP A 93 -11.98 11.50 5.36
C TRP A 93 -13.30 12.22 5.07
N MET A 94 -13.47 12.80 3.87
CA MET A 94 -14.77 13.27 3.44
C MET A 94 -15.75 12.10 3.25
N PRO A 95 -17.03 12.25 3.66
CA PRO A 95 -18.05 11.24 3.40
C PRO A 95 -18.27 11.05 1.89
N ASP A 96 -18.82 9.90 1.51
CA ASP A 96 -19.27 9.58 0.14
C ASP A 96 -18.20 9.59 -0.97
N LEU A 97 -16.91 9.58 -0.61
CA LEU A 97 -15.81 9.43 -1.55
C LEU A 97 -15.13 8.06 -1.44
N VAL A 98 -14.52 7.59 -2.52
CA VAL A 98 -13.66 6.40 -2.55
C VAL A 98 -12.39 6.72 -3.30
N LEU A 99 -11.27 6.07 -2.92
CA LEU A 99 -10.07 6.08 -3.76
C LEU A 99 -10.38 5.31 -5.04
N ILE A 100 -10.12 5.94 -6.18
CA ILE A 100 -10.51 5.38 -7.49
C ILE A 100 -9.32 4.89 -8.31
N LYS A 101 -8.07 5.14 -7.90
CA LYS A 101 -6.91 4.96 -8.78
C LYS A 101 -6.28 3.57 -8.70
N ARG A 102 -6.21 2.84 -9.82
CA ARG A 102 -5.51 1.54 -9.96
C ARG A 102 -5.81 0.59 -8.80
N ASP A 103 -4.80 -0.06 -8.22
CA ASP A 103 -4.92 -1.08 -7.16
C ASP A 103 -5.72 -0.61 -5.93
N SER A 104 -5.75 0.70 -5.64
CA SER A 104 -6.54 1.26 -4.53
C SER A 104 -8.05 1.14 -4.72
N PHE A 105 -8.49 0.87 -5.95
CA PHE A 105 -9.87 0.60 -6.32
C PHE A 105 -10.06 -0.81 -6.87
N LEU A 106 -9.19 -1.20 -7.81
CA LEU A 106 -9.27 -2.46 -8.55
C LEU A 106 -8.97 -3.67 -7.65
N PHE A 107 -7.93 -3.60 -6.82
CA PHE A 107 -7.32 -4.79 -6.22
C PHE A 107 -7.59 -4.91 -4.72
N TYR A 108 -7.22 -3.89 -3.94
CA TYR A 108 -7.28 -3.99 -2.48
C TYR A 108 -8.71 -4.09 -1.94
N PRO A 109 -9.68 -3.25 -2.34
CA PRO A 109 -11.02 -3.34 -1.78
C PRO A 109 -11.70 -4.70 -2.06
N PRO A 110 -11.65 -5.29 -3.27
CA PRO A 110 -12.22 -6.62 -3.49
C PRO A 110 -11.60 -7.72 -2.64
N ILE A 111 -10.27 -7.77 -2.56
CA ILE A 111 -9.54 -8.75 -1.75
C ILE A 111 -9.88 -8.59 -0.26
N LYS A 112 -9.97 -7.34 0.24
CA LYS A 112 -10.36 -7.06 1.62
C LYS A 112 -11.81 -7.43 1.89
N ARG A 113 -12.71 -7.27 0.91
CA ARG A 113 -14.10 -7.72 1.03
C ARG A 113 -14.18 -9.23 1.20
N TYR A 114 -13.51 -9.99 0.34
CA TYR A 114 -13.42 -11.45 0.48
C TYR A 114 -12.87 -11.84 1.86
N MET A 115 -11.77 -11.23 2.30
CA MET A 115 -11.19 -11.49 3.62
C MET A 115 -12.19 -11.29 4.76
N VAL A 116 -12.94 -10.18 4.75
CA VAL A 116 -13.93 -9.87 5.80
C VAL A 116 -15.11 -10.84 5.76
N GLU A 117 -15.61 -11.17 4.57
CA GLU A 117 -16.71 -12.13 4.41
C GLU A 117 -16.35 -13.51 4.99
N ARG A 118 -15.12 -13.99 4.75
CA ARG A 118 -14.63 -15.26 5.32
C ARG A 118 -14.47 -15.18 6.84
N LEU A 119 -13.79 -14.16 7.34
CA LEU A 119 -13.51 -14.03 8.77
C LEU A 119 -14.80 -13.77 9.60
N ALA A 120 -15.77 -13.03 9.06
CA ALA A 120 -17.06 -12.81 9.69
C ALA A 120 -17.89 -14.10 9.79
N ALA A 121 -17.68 -15.05 8.89
CA ALA A 121 -18.25 -16.40 8.95
C ALA A 121 -17.50 -17.34 9.93
N GLY A 122 -16.44 -16.86 10.60
CA GLY A 122 -15.60 -17.67 11.48
C GLY A 122 -14.59 -18.56 10.72
N GLU A 123 -14.37 -18.29 9.43
CA GLU A 123 -13.53 -19.10 8.56
C GLU A 123 -12.25 -18.34 8.20
N LEU A 124 -11.09 -18.99 8.33
CA LEU A 124 -9.82 -18.40 7.87
C LEU A 124 -9.75 -18.43 6.33
N PRO A 125 -9.49 -17.30 5.65
CA PRO A 125 -9.39 -17.25 4.19
C PRO A 125 -8.06 -17.88 3.74
N GLN A 126 -8.04 -19.19 3.55
CA GLN A 126 -6.82 -19.91 3.18
C GLN A 126 -6.68 -20.06 1.66
N TRP A 127 -7.80 -20.22 0.95
CA TRP A 127 -7.84 -20.44 -0.50
C TRP A 127 -8.72 -19.41 -1.22
N PHE A 128 -8.19 -18.77 -2.25
CA PHE A 128 -8.91 -17.79 -3.07
C PHE A 128 -9.33 -18.42 -4.40
N PRO A 129 -10.64 -18.66 -4.65
CA PRO A 129 -11.09 -19.41 -5.82
C PRO A 129 -11.33 -18.55 -7.07
N TYR A 130 -11.25 -17.22 -6.98
CA TYR A 130 -11.83 -16.32 -7.99
C TYR A 130 -10.89 -15.95 -9.15
N GLU A 131 -9.63 -16.37 -9.11
CA GLU A 131 -8.68 -16.15 -10.20
C GLU A 131 -7.75 -17.36 -10.36
N ALA A 132 -7.08 -17.47 -11.51
CA ALA A 132 -6.00 -18.42 -11.75
C ALA A 132 -6.30 -19.88 -11.37
N LEU A 133 -7.57 -20.29 -11.54
CA LEU A 133 -8.10 -21.61 -11.17
C LEU A 133 -8.14 -21.89 -9.65
N GLY A 134 -7.85 -20.89 -8.82
CA GLY A 134 -7.72 -21.00 -7.38
C GLY A 134 -6.27 -20.89 -6.91
N ARG A 135 -6.04 -20.31 -5.72
CA ARG A 135 -4.68 -20.09 -5.21
C ARG A 135 -4.63 -19.93 -3.69
N PRO A 136 -3.45 -20.13 -3.06
CA PRO A 136 -3.25 -19.79 -1.66
C PRO A 136 -3.51 -18.30 -1.42
N PHE A 137 -4.33 -17.95 -0.42
CA PHE A 137 -4.63 -16.55 -0.09
C PHE A 137 -3.65 -15.97 0.92
N ILE A 138 -3.41 -16.67 2.04
CA ILE A 138 -2.48 -16.22 3.09
C ILE A 138 -1.04 -16.18 2.57
N GLY A 139 -0.61 -17.19 1.80
CA GLY A 139 0.78 -17.30 1.33
C GLY A 139 1.22 -16.21 0.34
N THR A 140 0.29 -15.45 -0.25
CA THR A 140 0.65 -14.41 -1.24
C THR A 140 1.08 -13.08 -0.63
N THR A 141 1.04 -12.99 0.70
CA THR A 141 1.42 -11.89 1.60
C THR A 141 0.68 -10.57 1.41
N VAL A 142 0.49 -10.10 0.18
CA VAL A 142 -0.14 -8.79 -0.14
C VAL A 142 -1.60 -8.67 0.34
N THR A 143 -2.20 -9.77 0.78
CA THR A 143 -3.54 -9.82 1.40
C THR A 143 -3.56 -9.22 2.81
N GLY A 144 -2.43 -9.21 3.52
CA GLY A 144 -2.26 -8.56 4.83
C GLY A 144 -3.23 -9.04 5.90
N VAL A 145 -3.62 -10.32 5.88
CA VAL A 145 -4.66 -10.91 6.75
C VAL A 145 -4.37 -10.66 8.23
N PHE A 146 -3.11 -10.85 8.64
CA PHE A 146 -2.68 -10.76 10.04
C PHE A 146 -2.24 -9.36 10.47
N HIS A 147 -2.40 -8.34 9.62
CA HIS A 147 -2.04 -6.98 9.98
C HIS A 147 -3.06 -6.37 10.95
N PRO A 148 -2.64 -5.53 11.93
CA PRO A 148 -3.58 -4.89 12.86
C PRO A 148 -4.66 -4.03 12.19
N PHE A 149 -4.41 -3.50 10.99
CA PHE A 149 -5.42 -2.74 10.24
C PHE A 149 -6.61 -3.60 9.79
N THR A 150 -6.48 -4.93 9.77
CA THR A 150 -7.61 -5.83 9.51
C THR A 150 -8.79 -5.57 10.47
N LEU A 151 -8.51 -5.12 11.72
CA LEU A 151 -9.55 -4.74 12.67
C LEU A 151 -10.46 -3.60 12.18
N LEU A 152 -9.94 -2.67 11.37
CA LEU A 152 -10.73 -1.56 10.84
C LEU A 152 -11.84 -2.04 9.89
N TYR A 153 -11.62 -3.17 9.21
CA TYR A 153 -12.59 -3.73 8.27
C TYR A 153 -13.76 -4.46 8.93
N PHE A 154 -13.69 -4.68 10.25
CA PHE A 154 -14.84 -5.10 11.05
C PHE A 154 -15.62 -3.93 11.64
N LEU A 155 -15.02 -2.73 11.69
CA LEU A 155 -15.61 -1.53 12.26
C LEU A 155 -16.28 -0.65 11.21
N PHE A 156 -15.80 -0.69 9.97
CA PHE A 156 -16.25 0.17 8.89
C PHE A 156 -16.51 -0.64 7.60
N PRO A 157 -17.37 -0.14 6.69
CA PRO A 157 -17.45 -0.66 5.33
C PRO A 157 -16.07 -0.72 4.66
N VAL A 158 -15.87 -1.67 3.74
CA VAL A 158 -14.54 -1.99 3.18
C VAL A 158 -13.82 -0.78 2.59
N HIS A 159 -14.51 0.08 1.84
CA HIS A 159 -13.91 1.28 1.26
C HIS A 159 -13.56 2.33 2.32
N ASP A 160 -14.37 2.47 3.37
CA ASP A 160 -14.12 3.40 4.48
C ASP A 160 -12.95 2.92 5.34
N ALA A 161 -12.91 1.62 5.64
CA ALA A 161 -11.78 0.99 6.33
C ALA A 161 -10.48 1.15 5.53
N TYR A 162 -10.52 1.00 4.20
CA TYR A 162 -9.37 1.19 3.33
C TYR A 162 -8.88 2.64 3.34
N ARG A 163 -9.79 3.62 3.22
CA ARG A 163 -9.45 5.05 3.33
C ARG A 163 -8.89 5.42 4.70
N ALA A 164 -9.50 4.93 5.78
CA ALA A 164 -9.03 5.14 7.15
C ALA A 164 -7.63 4.55 7.38
N SER A 165 -7.38 3.32 6.88
CA SER A 165 -6.07 2.66 6.95
C SER A 165 -5.00 3.46 6.20
N THR A 166 -5.35 4.00 5.03
CA THR A 166 -4.48 4.85 4.20
C THR A 166 -4.17 6.16 4.92
N LEU A 167 -5.18 6.85 5.45
CA LEU A 167 -5.02 8.11 6.19
C LEU A 167 -4.17 7.93 7.45
N LEU A 168 -4.41 6.85 8.20
CA LEU A 168 -3.61 6.51 9.38
C LEU A 168 -2.14 6.28 9.00
N SER A 169 -1.89 5.66 7.85
CA SER A 169 -0.52 5.50 7.32
C SER A 169 0.12 6.86 7.02
N CYS A 170 -0.58 7.79 6.36
CA CYS A 170 -0.07 9.14 6.11
C CYS A 170 0.23 9.90 7.42
N LEU A 171 -0.63 9.78 8.42
CA LEU A 171 -0.38 10.36 9.76
C LEU A 171 0.85 9.72 10.43
N LEU A 172 1.05 8.41 10.28
CA LEU A 172 2.27 7.73 10.78
C LEU A 172 3.53 8.24 10.08
N ALA A 173 3.49 8.54 8.79
CA ALA A 173 4.62 9.15 8.08
C ALA A 173 4.98 10.52 8.67
N ALA A 174 3.99 11.40 8.81
CA ALA A 174 4.15 12.75 9.32
C ALA A 174 4.68 12.74 10.76
N LEU A 175 3.95 12.07 11.66
CA LEU A 175 4.27 11.99 13.09
C LEU A 175 5.54 11.19 13.34
N GLY A 176 5.78 10.15 12.55
CA GLY A 176 6.99 9.32 12.61
C GLY A 176 8.23 10.11 12.22
N ALA A 177 8.19 10.86 11.10
CA ALA A 177 9.28 11.72 10.68
C ALA A 177 9.55 12.83 11.71
N PHE A 178 8.51 13.43 12.29
CA PHE A 178 8.65 14.37 13.38
C PHE A 178 9.35 13.73 14.60
N ALA A 179 8.86 12.57 15.06
CA ALA A 179 9.43 11.86 16.21
C ALA A 179 10.88 11.44 15.97
N CYS A 180 11.18 10.93 14.77
CA CYS A 180 12.53 10.60 14.34
C CYS A 180 13.43 11.84 14.34
N GLY A 181 12.96 12.96 13.79
CA GLY A 181 13.71 14.22 13.77
C GLY A 181 14.04 14.70 15.18
N ARG A 182 13.10 14.60 16.11
CA ARG A 182 13.32 14.93 17.53
C ARG A 182 14.33 14.00 18.19
N MET A 183 14.34 12.71 17.86
CA MET A 183 15.36 11.74 18.33
C MET A 183 16.75 12.07 17.80
N LEU A 184 16.83 12.59 16.58
CA LEU A 184 18.05 13.04 15.90
C LEU A 184 18.41 14.49 16.23
N SER A 185 17.88 15.04 17.33
CA SER A 185 18.19 16.38 17.82
C SER A 185 17.89 17.51 16.82
N LEU A 186 16.95 17.33 15.89
CA LEU A 186 16.40 18.43 15.09
C LEU A 186 15.52 19.31 15.99
N SER A 187 15.44 20.62 15.75
CA SER A 187 14.50 21.50 16.45
C SER A 187 13.04 21.09 16.19
N ARG A 188 12.09 21.64 16.96
CA ARG A 188 10.65 21.33 16.75
C ARG A 188 10.20 21.73 15.34
N THR A 189 10.63 22.88 14.86
CA THR A 189 10.28 23.36 13.52
C THR A 189 11.05 22.60 12.45
N GLY A 190 12.32 22.23 12.68
CA GLY A 190 13.07 21.35 11.76
C GLY A 190 12.41 19.97 11.63
N ALA A 191 11.94 19.38 12.73
CA ALA A 191 11.18 18.15 12.73
C ALA A 191 9.80 18.30 12.05
N LEU A 192 9.13 19.45 12.20
CA LEU A 192 7.90 19.79 11.49
C LEU A 192 8.14 19.84 9.97
N VAL A 193 9.21 20.51 9.53
CA VAL A 193 9.61 20.57 8.11
C VAL A 193 9.87 19.15 7.57
N ALA A 194 10.61 18.31 8.30
CA ALA A 194 10.84 16.93 7.90
C ALA A 194 9.53 16.12 7.78
N GLY A 195 8.60 16.30 8.72
CA GLY A 195 7.27 15.68 8.69
C GLY A 195 6.45 16.08 7.47
N ILE A 196 6.34 17.38 7.20
CA ILE A 196 5.62 17.93 6.04
C ILE A 196 6.27 17.45 4.75
N SER A 197 7.59 17.61 4.61
CA SER A 197 8.32 17.24 3.40
C SER A 197 8.20 15.77 3.06
N PHE A 198 8.17 14.88 4.05
CA PHE A 198 8.01 13.45 3.81
C PHE A 198 6.56 13.10 3.45
N THR A 199 5.59 13.51 4.27
CA THR A 199 4.19 13.09 4.11
C THR A 199 3.50 13.71 2.89
N LEU A 200 3.97 14.85 2.39
CA LEU A 200 3.47 15.49 1.16
C LEU A 200 4.41 15.27 -0.04
N SER A 201 5.45 14.43 0.09
CA SER A 201 6.34 14.12 -1.04
C SER A 201 5.59 13.40 -2.16
N GLY A 202 5.94 13.70 -3.41
CA GLY A 202 5.26 13.15 -4.58
C GLY A 202 5.22 11.63 -4.60
N TYR A 203 6.33 11.01 -4.18
CA TYR A 203 6.41 9.56 -4.09
C TYR A 203 5.41 8.99 -3.08
N LEU A 204 5.37 9.53 -1.85
CA LEU A 204 4.49 9.03 -0.80
C LEU A 204 3.02 9.21 -1.20
N VAL A 205 2.67 10.37 -1.78
CA VAL A 205 1.31 10.63 -2.25
C VAL A 205 0.92 9.67 -3.39
N SER A 206 1.85 9.40 -4.32
CA SER A 206 1.62 8.42 -5.39
C SER A 206 1.48 6.99 -4.86
N ALA A 207 2.14 6.66 -3.74
CA ALA A 207 2.08 5.33 -3.14
C ALA A 207 0.71 5.01 -2.50
N LEU A 208 -0.23 5.97 -2.39
CA LEU A 208 -1.61 5.71 -1.94
C LEU A 208 -2.33 4.67 -2.81
N VAL A 209 -1.91 4.52 -4.06
CA VAL A 209 -2.38 3.46 -4.96
C VAL A 209 -2.15 2.08 -4.35
N ASN A 210 -1.09 1.90 -3.56
CA ASN A 210 -0.71 0.62 -3.00
C ASN A 210 -0.44 0.70 -1.49
N ILE A 211 -1.47 0.38 -0.70
CA ILE A 211 -1.44 0.51 0.76
C ILE A 211 -0.31 -0.31 1.41
N VAL A 212 0.06 -1.43 0.78
CA VAL A 212 1.07 -2.35 1.34
C VAL A 212 2.45 -1.69 1.34
N TYR A 213 2.84 -1.07 0.23
CA TYR A 213 4.10 -0.31 0.15
C TYR A 213 4.02 1.04 0.88
N LEU A 214 2.86 1.71 0.84
CA LEU A 214 2.66 2.98 1.55
C LEU A 214 2.94 2.82 3.03
N TYR A 215 2.25 1.89 3.71
CA TYR A 215 2.40 1.68 5.15
C TYR A 215 3.86 1.42 5.53
N SER A 216 4.55 0.56 4.77
CA SER A 216 5.95 0.20 5.02
C SER A 216 6.89 1.38 4.90
N LEU A 217 6.61 2.35 4.02
CA LEU A 217 7.38 3.59 3.95
C LEU A 217 7.01 4.54 5.09
N CYS A 218 5.73 4.63 5.43
CA CYS A 218 5.22 5.53 6.47
C CYS A 218 5.75 5.18 7.87
N VAL A 219 6.02 3.90 8.16
CA VAL A 219 6.57 3.48 9.47
C VAL A 219 8.10 3.46 9.51
N LEU A 220 8.79 3.68 8.39
CA LEU A 220 10.25 3.72 8.31
C LEU A 220 10.90 4.74 9.26
N PRO A 221 10.36 5.98 9.42
CA PRO A 221 10.92 6.93 10.39
C PRO A 221 10.88 6.40 11.83
N LEU A 222 9.80 5.71 12.21
CA LEU A 222 9.64 5.12 13.54
C LEU A 222 10.59 3.95 13.73
N PHE A 223 10.79 3.13 12.69
CA PHE A 223 11.78 2.06 12.70
C PHE A 223 13.19 2.59 12.96
N ILE A 224 13.62 3.61 12.22
CA ILE A 224 14.94 4.24 12.41
C ILE A 224 15.07 4.85 13.81
N ALA A 225 14.03 5.55 14.30
CA ALA A 225 14.04 6.09 15.66
C ALA A 225 14.15 4.99 16.73
N ALA A 226 13.52 3.84 16.53
CA ALA A 226 13.57 2.70 17.43
C ALA A 226 14.93 1.97 17.37
N VAL A 227 15.54 1.87 16.19
CA VAL A 227 16.92 1.37 16.02
C VAL A 227 17.90 2.30 16.72
N GLU A 228 17.84 3.62 16.47
CA GLU A 228 18.68 4.63 17.14
C GLU A 228 18.59 4.49 18.66
N LYS A 229 17.38 4.31 19.18
CA LYS A 229 17.16 4.10 20.61
C LYS A 229 17.77 2.80 21.12
N THR A 230 17.71 1.73 20.33
CA THR A 230 18.34 0.44 20.65
C THR A 230 19.87 0.54 20.70
N LEU A 231 20.47 1.37 19.86
CA LEU A 231 21.91 1.62 19.87
C LEU A 231 22.33 2.38 21.12
N ARG A 232 21.58 3.42 21.53
CA ARG A 232 21.88 4.26 22.71
C ARG A 232 21.53 3.60 24.05
N ASP A 233 20.31 3.07 24.19
CA ASP A 233 19.72 2.71 25.49
C ASP A 233 19.74 1.19 25.79
N GLY A 234 20.29 0.36 24.89
CA GLY A 234 20.58 -1.05 25.13
C GLY A 234 19.47 -2.06 24.80
N ARG A 235 19.65 -3.32 25.28
CA ARG A 235 18.88 -4.51 24.86
C ARG A 235 17.37 -4.47 25.11
N ALA A 236 16.88 -3.65 26.03
CA ALA A 236 15.44 -3.53 26.31
C ALA A 236 14.65 -2.96 25.12
N TRP A 237 15.31 -2.17 24.28
CA TRP A 237 14.68 -1.45 23.18
C TRP A 237 14.62 -2.26 21.88
N VAL A 238 15.23 -3.45 21.82
CA VAL A 238 15.19 -4.35 20.64
C VAL A 238 13.77 -4.75 20.23
N VAL A 239 12.82 -4.74 21.17
CA VAL A 239 11.44 -5.12 20.91
C VAL A 239 10.72 -4.10 20.03
N ALA A 240 10.97 -2.80 20.21
CA ALA A 240 10.30 -1.75 19.44
C ALA A 240 10.58 -1.82 17.92
N PRO A 241 11.84 -1.84 17.44
CA PRO A 241 12.10 -1.97 16.02
C PRO A 241 11.68 -3.36 15.50
N ALA A 242 11.76 -4.42 16.31
CA ALA A 242 11.29 -5.75 15.90
C ALA A 242 9.78 -5.80 15.64
N VAL A 243 8.97 -5.15 16.48
CA VAL A 243 7.50 -5.07 16.29
C VAL A 243 7.15 -4.23 15.06
N ILE A 244 7.81 -3.07 14.86
CA ILE A 244 7.60 -2.23 13.67
C ILE A 244 8.01 -2.99 12.40
N TRP A 245 9.12 -3.73 12.45
CA TRP A 245 9.58 -4.51 11.31
C TRP A 245 8.65 -5.70 11.03
N ALA A 246 8.16 -6.38 12.08
CA ALA A 246 7.18 -7.44 11.94
C ALA A 246 5.87 -6.93 11.31
N SER A 247 5.40 -5.74 11.67
CA SER A 247 4.17 -5.19 11.08
C SER A 247 4.27 -4.95 9.57
N VAL A 248 5.46 -4.59 9.06
CA VAL A 248 5.73 -4.49 7.62
C VAL A 248 5.52 -5.83 6.91
N PHE A 249 6.02 -6.93 7.49
CA PHE A 249 5.81 -8.27 6.94
C PHE A 249 4.34 -8.72 7.04
N LEU A 250 3.70 -8.48 8.18
CA LEU A 250 2.28 -8.83 8.40
C LEU A 250 1.34 -8.04 7.49
N ASN A 251 1.73 -6.83 7.08
CA ASN A 251 1.01 -6.01 6.10
C ASN A 251 1.13 -6.58 4.67
N GLY A 252 2.16 -7.38 4.40
CA GLY A 252 2.36 -8.06 3.12
C GLY A 252 3.57 -7.60 2.30
N ASP A 253 4.36 -6.65 2.81
CA ASP A 253 5.49 -6.05 2.09
C ASP A 253 6.83 -6.70 2.46
N VAL A 254 7.03 -7.92 1.97
CA VAL A 254 8.30 -8.65 2.20
C VAL A 254 9.50 -7.90 1.64
N GLN A 255 9.31 -7.15 0.54
CA GLN A 255 10.38 -6.43 -0.16
C GLN A 255 10.91 -5.26 0.67
N THR A 256 10.04 -4.34 1.12
CA THR A 256 10.48 -3.23 1.97
C THR A 256 10.94 -3.73 3.34
N GLY A 257 10.31 -4.79 3.87
CA GLY A 257 10.80 -5.48 5.06
C GLY A 257 12.23 -6.00 4.87
N TYR A 258 12.60 -6.51 3.70
CA TYR A 258 13.99 -6.88 3.42
C TYR A 258 14.92 -5.66 3.41
N TYR A 259 14.48 -4.53 2.84
CA TYR A 259 15.25 -3.27 2.84
C TYR A 259 15.52 -2.74 4.24
N TYR A 260 14.61 -2.94 5.19
CA TYR A 260 14.82 -2.54 6.60
C TYR A 260 16.07 -3.19 7.21
N GLY A 261 16.43 -4.41 6.78
CA GLY A 261 17.67 -5.07 7.21
C GLY A 261 18.90 -4.29 6.76
N PHE A 262 18.97 -3.88 5.49
CA PHE A 262 20.07 -3.06 4.96
C PHE A 262 20.10 -1.67 5.61
N ILE A 263 18.93 -1.06 5.80
CA ILE A 263 18.82 0.24 6.47
C ILE A 263 19.35 0.12 7.91
N ALA A 264 18.95 -0.90 8.66
CA ALA A 264 19.41 -1.10 10.02
C ALA A 264 20.91 -1.42 10.10
N LEU A 265 21.45 -2.18 9.15
CA LEU A 265 22.89 -2.43 9.02
C LEU A 265 23.67 -1.15 8.76
N LEU A 266 23.27 -0.38 7.74
CA LEU A 266 23.89 0.89 7.37
C LEU A 266 23.82 1.88 8.54
N TRP A 267 22.64 1.99 9.16
CA TRP A 267 22.42 2.88 10.30
C TRP A 267 23.30 2.49 11.47
N THR A 268 23.32 1.21 11.84
CA THR A 268 24.14 0.69 12.94
C THR A 268 25.63 0.91 12.68
N ALA A 269 26.11 0.61 11.48
CA ALA A 269 27.51 0.80 11.10
C ALA A 269 27.97 2.25 11.22
N ALA A 270 27.09 3.21 10.90
CA ALA A 270 27.39 4.64 10.95
C ALA A 270 27.19 5.28 12.33
N ARG A 271 26.34 4.69 13.20
CA ARG A 271 25.83 5.36 14.41
C ARG A 271 26.16 4.65 15.71
N THR A 272 26.61 3.40 15.70
CA THR A 272 26.91 2.67 16.94
C THR A 272 28.09 3.30 17.70
N GLU A 273 27.88 3.54 18.99
CA GLU A 273 28.96 3.87 19.94
C GLU A 273 29.47 2.63 20.67
N ALA A 274 28.70 1.54 20.66
CA ALA A 274 29.11 0.24 21.19
C ALA A 274 30.01 -0.51 20.20
N SER A 275 30.71 -1.54 20.68
CA SER A 275 31.48 -2.44 19.82
C SER A 275 30.62 -3.06 18.72
N TYR A 276 31.18 -3.23 17.52
CA TYR A 276 30.46 -3.85 16.39
C TYR A 276 29.89 -5.23 16.71
N ARG A 277 30.56 -6.00 17.58
CA ARG A 277 30.06 -7.29 18.06
C ARG A 277 28.75 -7.13 18.84
N GLU A 278 28.70 -6.19 19.77
CA GLU A 278 27.50 -5.97 20.57
C GLU A 278 26.35 -5.41 19.72
N ALA A 279 26.65 -4.42 18.87
CA ALA A 279 25.68 -3.84 17.97
C ALA A 279 25.12 -4.89 16.99
N GLY A 280 25.98 -5.74 16.44
CA GLY A 280 25.60 -6.88 15.61
C GLY A 280 24.71 -7.89 16.34
N LEU A 281 25.00 -8.23 17.60
CA LEU A 281 24.13 -9.10 18.41
C LEU A 281 22.76 -8.48 18.67
N ARG A 282 22.71 -7.17 18.95
CA ARG A 282 21.42 -6.45 19.12
C ARG A 282 20.62 -6.49 17.83
N LEU A 283 21.25 -6.23 16.68
CA LEU A 283 20.58 -6.25 15.39
C LEU A 283 20.12 -7.66 14.99
N ALA A 284 20.93 -8.68 15.25
CA ALA A 284 20.55 -10.09 15.05
C ALA A 284 19.33 -10.46 15.90
N LEU A 285 19.27 -9.99 17.15
CA LEU A 285 18.09 -10.17 18.01
C LEU A 285 16.86 -9.43 17.47
N VAL A 286 17.01 -8.21 16.97
CA VAL A 286 15.92 -7.44 16.34
C VAL A 286 15.39 -8.21 15.11
N GLY A 287 16.27 -8.65 14.21
CA GLY A 287 15.88 -9.40 13.02
C GLY A 287 15.25 -10.76 13.35
N GLY A 288 15.83 -11.50 14.30
CA GLY A 288 15.28 -12.77 14.77
C GLY A 288 13.89 -12.63 15.41
N LEU A 289 13.69 -11.60 16.25
CA LEU A 289 12.37 -11.32 16.83
C LEU A 289 11.37 -10.87 15.75
N ALA A 290 11.77 -10.04 14.80
CA ALA A 290 10.90 -9.62 13.70
C ALA A 290 10.43 -10.83 12.86
N ALA A 291 11.35 -11.73 12.52
CA ALA A 291 11.05 -12.96 11.79
C ALA A 291 10.13 -13.91 12.58
N LEU A 292 10.37 -14.08 13.89
CA LEU A 292 9.50 -14.87 14.75
C LEU A 292 8.09 -14.26 14.82
N LEU A 293 7.98 -12.97 15.15
CA LEU A 293 6.69 -12.27 15.23
C LEU A 293 5.89 -12.35 13.94
N ALA A 294 6.56 -12.23 12.79
CA ALA A 294 5.94 -12.34 11.47
C ALA A 294 5.83 -13.79 10.93
N GLY A 295 6.20 -14.80 11.73
CA GLY A 295 6.26 -16.20 11.30
C GLY A 295 4.95 -16.72 10.71
N ILE A 296 3.81 -16.32 11.28
CA ILE A 296 2.47 -16.66 10.79
C ILE A 296 2.21 -16.22 9.34
N GLN A 297 2.91 -15.18 8.87
CA GLN A 297 2.81 -14.67 7.50
C GLN A 297 3.99 -15.12 6.63
N LEU A 298 5.21 -15.12 7.16
CA LEU A 298 6.42 -15.44 6.41
C LEU A 298 6.55 -16.94 6.08
N ALA A 299 6.08 -17.83 6.96
CA ALA A 299 6.19 -19.26 6.72
C ALA A 299 5.26 -19.74 5.58
N PRO A 300 3.97 -19.37 5.52
CA PRO A 300 3.15 -19.61 4.33
C PRO A 300 3.69 -18.95 3.06
N ALA A 301 4.27 -17.75 3.18
CA ALA A 301 4.85 -17.05 2.05
C ALA A 301 6.03 -17.80 1.42
N TRP A 302 6.83 -18.44 2.26
CA TRP A 302 7.93 -19.28 1.80
C TRP A 302 7.45 -20.45 0.95
N ALA A 303 6.34 -21.10 1.33
CA ALA A 303 5.78 -22.21 0.57
C ALA A 303 5.34 -21.78 -0.84
N VAL A 304 4.69 -20.62 -0.98
CA VAL A 304 4.29 -20.08 -2.29
C VAL A 304 5.50 -19.58 -3.09
N PHE A 305 6.49 -19.00 -2.42
CA PHE A 305 7.67 -18.43 -3.07
C PHE A 305 8.48 -19.48 -3.85
N VAL A 306 8.73 -20.65 -3.24
CA VAL A 306 9.60 -21.69 -3.81
C VAL A 306 9.06 -22.25 -5.13
N ASP A 307 7.74 -22.30 -5.29
CA ASP A 307 7.07 -22.83 -6.49
C ASP A 307 6.76 -21.73 -7.54
N SER A 308 7.13 -20.47 -7.26
CA SER A 308 6.83 -19.33 -8.12
C SER A 308 7.94 -19.00 -9.11
N ALA A 309 7.60 -18.23 -10.16
CA ALA A 309 8.59 -17.68 -11.09
C ALA A 309 9.71 -16.86 -10.41
N ARG A 310 9.48 -16.33 -9.20
CA ARG A 310 10.45 -15.53 -8.45
C ARG A 310 11.62 -16.34 -7.89
N ALA A 311 11.48 -17.67 -7.80
CA ALA A 311 12.57 -18.57 -7.43
C ALA A 311 13.54 -18.84 -8.59
N GLN A 312 13.28 -18.29 -9.79
CA GLN A 312 14.06 -18.50 -11.02
C GLN A 312 14.68 -17.17 -11.52
N PRO A 313 15.82 -16.72 -10.96
CA PRO A 313 16.38 -15.39 -11.20
C PRO A 313 16.59 -15.03 -12.68
N ILE A 314 17.05 -15.98 -13.50
CA ILE A 314 17.35 -15.72 -14.91
C ILE A 314 16.08 -15.36 -15.67
N GLN A 315 14.98 -16.09 -15.42
CA GLN A 315 13.71 -15.86 -16.11
C GLN A 315 12.97 -14.64 -15.56
N PHE A 316 13.17 -14.30 -14.28
CA PHE A 316 12.46 -13.24 -13.60
C PHE A 316 13.11 -11.84 -13.75
N HIS A 317 14.34 -11.75 -14.29
CA HIS A 317 15.09 -10.48 -14.33
C HIS A 317 14.37 -9.36 -15.09
N GLU A 318 13.75 -9.66 -16.23
CA GLU A 318 13.01 -8.65 -16.99
C GLU A 318 11.83 -8.06 -16.20
N GLU A 319 11.04 -8.92 -15.55
CA GLU A 319 9.98 -8.49 -14.64
C GLU A 319 10.51 -7.70 -13.45
N ALA A 320 11.66 -8.12 -12.92
CA ALA A 320 12.31 -7.47 -11.79
C ALA A 320 12.72 -6.02 -12.11
N ALA A 321 13.27 -5.81 -13.31
CA ALA A 321 13.74 -4.52 -13.81
C ALA A 321 12.63 -3.62 -14.42
N GLN A 322 11.38 -4.09 -14.50
CA GLN A 322 10.25 -3.23 -14.87
C GLN A 322 10.11 -2.06 -13.91
N TRP A 323 9.58 -0.92 -14.38
CA TRP A 323 9.48 0.32 -13.59
C TRP A 323 10.80 0.71 -12.90
N SER A 324 11.89 0.63 -13.65
CA SER A 324 13.14 1.30 -13.31
C SER A 324 12.94 2.81 -13.43
N THR A 325 13.48 3.59 -12.49
CA THR A 325 13.44 5.06 -12.57
C THR A 325 14.26 5.52 -13.76
N HIS A 326 13.58 5.92 -14.83
CA HIS A 326 14.25 6.48 -16.01
C HIS A 326 15.03 7.75 -15.64
N PRO A 327 16.25 8.01 -16.15
CA PRO A 327 17.04 9.18 -15.79
C PRO A 327 16.33 10.53 -15.98
N LEU A 328 15.49 10.65 -17.02
CA LEU A 328 14.66 11.84 -17.24
C LEU A 328 13.67 12.11 -16.10
N ARG A 329 13.27 11.08 -15.35
CA ARG A 329 12.42 11.26 -14.17
C ARG A 329 13.11 12.00 -13.04
N LEU A 330 14.44 12.07 -13.01
CA LEU A 330 15.14 12.79 -11.95
C LEU A 330 14.84 14.30 -11.97
N PHE A 331 14.51 14.87 -13.13
CA PHE A 331 14.02 16.25 -13.22
C PHE A 331 12.67 16.45 -12.51
N THR A 332 11.85 15.39 -12.42
CA THR A 332 10.55 15.45 -11.73
C THR A 332 10.66 15.58 -10.22
N ILE A 333 11.85 15.34 -9.66
CA ILE A 333 12.15 15.66 -8.25
C ILE A 333 12.08 17.18 -8.02
N LEU A 334 12.46 17.95 -9.04
CA LEU A 334 12.56 19.41 -8.98
C LEU A 334 11.40 20.13 -9.65
N ALA A 335 10.72 19.53 -10.63
CA ALA A 335 9.61 20.13 -11.37
C ALA A 335 8.58 19.06 -11.79
N SER A 336 7.36 19.13 -11.26
CA SER A 336 6.24 18.23 -11.57
C SER A 336 4.90 19.00 -11.49
N PRO A 337 3.83 18.61 -12.19
CA PRO A 337 3.69 17.46 -13.09
C PRO A 337 4.35 17.66 -14.48
N LEU A 338 4.57 16.57 -15.21
CA LEU A 338 5.09 16.59 -16.59
C LEU A 338 3.99 16.66 -17.66
N ILE A 339 2.73 16.52 -17.25
CA ILE A 339 1.58 16.37 -18.13
C ILE A 339 0.34 16.92 -17.43
N GLU A 340 -0.57 17.51 -18.20
CA GLU A 340 -1.84 18.04 -17.66
C GLU A 340 -3.06 17.43 -18.37
N LYS A 341 -2.97 17.15 -19.68
CA LYS A 341 -4.12 16.84 -20.54
C LYS A 341 -3.98 15.57 -21.38
N ALA A 342 -2.78 14.99 -21.46
CA ALA A 342 -2.52 13.75 -22.16
C ALA A 342 -2.41 12.56 -21.21
N ASP A 343 -2.58 11.37 -21.79
CA ASP A 343 -2.65 10.13 -21.05
C ASP A 343 -1.27 9.80 -20.41
N PRO A 344 -1.20 9.64 -19.08
CA PRO A 344 0.03 9.24 -18.40
C PRO A 344 0.63 7.92 -18.90
N VAL A 345 -0.18 7.01 -19.43
CA VAL A 345 0.28 5.76 -20.05
C VAL A 345 1.01 6.03 -21.36
N VAL A 346 0.50 6.95 -22.17
CA VAL A 346 1.14 7.34 -23.43
C VAL A 346 2.46 8.06 -23.15
N LEU A 347 2.49 8.98 -22.18
CA LEU A 347 3.72 9.63 -21.72
C LEU A 347 4.78 8.60 -21.32
N ALA A 348 4.41 7.66 -20.44
CA ALA A 348 5.34 6.67 -19.91
C ALA A 348 5.87 5.73 -21.01
N ARG A 349 5.04 5.38 -21.99
CA ARG A 349 5.43 4.57 -23.14
C ARG A 349 6.42 5.31 -24.04
N VAL A 350 6.07 6.53 -24.45
CA VAL A 350 6.82 7.31 -25.46
C VAL A 350 8.15 7.83 -24.90
N PHE A 351 8.14 8.40 -23.69
CA PHE A 351 9.31 9.11 -23.17
C PHE A 351 10.17 8.32 -22.20
N LEU A 352 9.62 7.25 -21.60
CA LEU A 352 10.24 6.58 -20.44
C LEU A 352 10.36 5.06 -20.62
N GLY A 353 9.93 4.52 -21.77
CA GLY A 353 10.04 3.09 -22.08
C GLY A 353 9.21 2.17 -21.17
N SER A 354 8.09 2.66 -20.61
CA SER A 354 7.15 1.87 -19.79
C SER A 354 5.89 1.51 -20.59
N PRO A 355 5.81 0.31 -21.21
CA PRO A 355 4.89 0.08 -22.31
C PRO A 355 3.42 -0.18 -21.95
N ARG A 356 3.13 -0.73 -20.75
CA ARG A 356 1.81 -1.34 -20.46
C ARG A 356 0.93 -0.65 -19.41
N TRP A 357 1.51 -0.07 -18.35
CA TRP A 357 0.74 0.28 -17.14
C TRP A 357 1.01 1.70 -16.63
N GLY A 358 1.55 2.56 -17.49
CA GLY A 358 1.95 3.92 -17.12
C GLY A 358 3.13 3.96 -16.15
N LEU A 359 3.16 5.00 -15.33
CA LEU A 359 4.18 5.22 -14.31
C LEU A 359 3.93 4.36 -13.08
N TRP A 360 5.00 3.99 -12.37
CA TRP A 360 4.87 3.40 -11.03
C TRP A 360 4.36 4.46 -10.04
N THR A 361 5.01 5.61 -10.00
CA THR A 361 4.54 6.81 -9.28
C THR A 361 4.32 7.99 -10.22
N ASP A 362 3.19 8.69 -10.10
CA ASP A 362 2.89 9.85 -10.95
C ASP A 362 3.85 11.01 -10.66
N SER A 363 4.25 11.20 -9.41
CA SER A 363 5.15 12.27 -8.99
C SER A 363 6.33 11.74 -8.17
N LEU A 364 7.53 12.26 -8.45
CA LEU A 364 8.71 12.14 -7.57
C LEU A 364 9.05 13.47 -6.89
N TYR A 365 8.15 14.46 -6.97
CA TYR A 365 8.43 15.84 -6.59
C TYR A 365 8.73 15.99 -5.10
N LEU A 366 9.88 16.59 -4.82
CA LEU A 366 10.26 17.12 -3.51
C LEU A 366 10.38 18.64 -3.55
N GLY A 367 10.64 19.21 -4.72
CA GLY A 367 10.78 20.65 -4.92
C GLY A 367 12.16 21.19 -4.57
N VAL A 368 12.51 22.31 -5.21
CA VAL A 368 13.75 23.04 -4.96
C VAL A 368 13.92 23.45 -3.49
N PRO A 369 12.86 23.91 -2.76
CA PRO A 369 12.98 24.24 -1.34
C PRO A 369 13.49 23.06 -0.48
N VAL A 370 12.90 21.87 -0.64
CA VAL A 370 13.26 20.69 0.16
C VAL A 370 14.66 20.20 -0.20
N ILE A 371 14.99 20.09 -1.49
CA ILE A 371 16.32 19.66 -1.93
C ILE A 371 17.40 20.66 -1.51
N GLY A 372 17.17 21.96 -1.65
CA GLY A 372 18.12 22.99 -1.21
C GLY A 372 18.37 22.93 0.30
N LEU A 373 17.33 22.71 1.11
CA LEU A 373 17.46 22.51 2.55
C LEU A 373 18.21 21.20 2.84
N ALA A 374 17.89 20.11 2.15
CA ALA A 374 18.58 18.83 2.32
C ALA A 374 20.09 18.96 2.07
N LEU A 375 20.51 19.62 0.98
CA LEU A 375 21.92 19.88 0.68
C LEU A 375 22.61 20.71 1.79
N LEU A 376 21.93 21.73 2.32
CA LEU A 376 22.42 22.50 3.47
C LEU A 376 22.55 21.61 4.71
N GLY A 377 21.58 20.74 4.95
CA GLY A 377 21.58 19.74 6.03
C GLY A 377 22.78 18.79 5.92
N ILE A 378 23.04 18.22 4.75
CA ILE A 378 24.19 17.33 4.48
C ILE A 378 25.52 18.04 4.79
N ARG A 379 25.62 19.32 4.40
CA ARG A 379 26.83 20.13 4.61
C ARG A 379 27.06 20.42 6.10
N GLN A 380 26.00 20.75 6.84
CA GLN A 380 26.11 21.31 8.20
C GLN A 380 25.93 20.28 9.32
N ARG A 381 25.15 19.22 9.11
CA ARG A 381 24.90 18.13 10.06
C ARG A 381 25.62 16.87 9.63
N ARG A 382 26.93 16.83 9.89
CA ARG A 382 27.82 15.72 9.52
C ARG A 382 27.40 14.39 10.15
N ASP A 383 26.83 14.45 11.34
CA ASP A 383 26.24 13.33 12.06
C ASP A 383 25.08 12.69 11.28
N LEU A 384 24.39 13.43 10.42
CA LEU A 384 23.26 12.93 9.64
C LEU A 384 23.63 12.52 8.20
N ARG A 385 24.92 12.50 7.83
CA ARG A 385 25.36 12.08 6.49
C ARG A 385 25.01 10.64 6.13
N VAL A 386 24.75 9.78 7.13
CA VAL A 386 24.20 8.44 6.88
C VAL A 386 22.88 8.48 6.12
N LEU A 387 22.03 9.50 6.34
CA LEU A 387 20.81 9.69 5.55
C LEU A 387 21.13 10.05 4.10
N ALA A 388 22.18 10.84 3.86
CA ALA A 388 22.61 11.18 2.50
C ALA A 388 23.10 9.93 1.76
N LEU A 389 23.91 9.11 2.42
CA LEU A 389 24.37 7.83 1.87
C LEU A 389 23.19 6.89 1.59
N LEU A 390 22.24 6.77 2.53
CA LEU A 390 21.01 6.00 2.34
C LEU A 390 20.22 6.48 1.11
N GLY A 391 20.01 7.80 1.00
CA GLY A 391 19.31 8.40 -0.13
C GLY A 391 20.03 8.17 -1.45
N CYS A 392 21.36 8.36 -1.50
CA CYS A 392 22.17 8.12 -2.70
C CYS A 392 22.14 6.66 -3.15
N VAL A 393 22.29 5.70 -2.22
CA VAL A 393 22.22 4.27 -2.55
C VAL A 393 20.82 3.90 -3.05
N ALA A 394 19.76 4.38 -2.37
CA ALA A 394 18.40 4.16 -2.80
C ALA A 394 18.13 4.74 -4.21
N LEU A 395 18.67 5.93 -4.50
CA LEU A 395 18.58 6.56 -5.82
C LEU A 395 19.27 5.75 -6.91
N LEU A 396 20.52 5.34 -6.68
CA LEU A 396 21.27 4.57 -7.67
C LEU A 396 20.66 3.20 -7.93
N LEU A 397 20.13 2.54 -6.90
CA LEU A 397 19.40 1.28 -7.05
C LEU A 397 18.06 1.48 -7.77
N SER A 398 17.37 2.61 -7.58
CA SER A 398 16.07 2.84 -8.22
C SER A 398 16.18 3.03 -9.73
N LEU A 399 17.35 3.45 -10.23
CA LEU A 399 17.62 3.55 -11.66
C LEU A 399 17.54 2.19 -12.37
N GLY A 400 17.61 1.07 -11.63
CA GLY A 400 17.38 -0.26 -12.18
C GLY A 400 18.25 -0.54 -13.40
N ARG A 401 17.60 -0.85 -14.53
CA ARG A 401 18.25 -1.11 -15.83
C ARG A 401 19.07 0.07 -16.38
N PHE A 402 18.88 1.28 -15.85
CA PHE A 402 19.59 2.49 -16.28
C PHE A 402 20.82 2.82 -15.41
N GLY A 403 20.98 2.18 -14.25
CA GLY A 403 22.00 2.56 -13.25
C GLY A 403 23.07 1.52 -12.93
N GLY A 404 22.92 0.27 -13.37
CA GLY A 404 23.88 -0.83 -13.17
C GLY A 404 24.02 -1.36 -11.74
N LEU A 405 23.87 -0.52 -10.70
CA LEU A 405 23.96 -0.94 -9.29
C LEU A 405 22.87 -1.97 -8.93
N TYR A 406 21.67 -1.82 -9.51
CA TYR A 406 20.59 -2.78 -9.31
C TYR A 406 20.96 -4.19 -9.80
N ASP A 407 21.61 -4.30 -10.95
CA ASP A 407 22.02 -5.61 -11.51
C ASP A 407 23.12 -6.27 -10.68
N VAL A 408 24.02 -5.48 -10.08
CA VAL A 408 24.99 -5.98 -9.10
C VAL A 408 24.26 -6.60 -7.91
N PHE A 409 23.27 -5.89 -7.36
CA PHE A 409 22.47 -6.42 -6.25
C PHE A 409 21.67 -7.66 -6.68
N TYR A 410 21.06 -7.62 -7.86
CA TYR A 410 20.29 -8.73 -8.43
C TYR A 410 21.10 -10.02 -8.56
N ARG A 411 22.37 -9.90 -8.94
CA ARG A 411 23.25 -11.05 -9.15
C ARG A 411 23.90 -11.58 -7.87
N PHE A 412 24.25 -10.70 -6.93
CA PHE A 412 25.14 -11.06 -5.82
C PHE A 412 24.51 -11.00 -4.43
N VAL A 413 23.44 -10.22 -4.25
CA VAL A 413 22.80 -10.10 -2.94
C VAL A 413 21.75 -11.21 -2.79
N PRO A 414 21.87 -12.09 -1.79
CA PRO A 414 20.93 -13.19 -1.59
C PRO A 414 19.48 -12.71 -1.57
N LEU A 415 18.58 -13.45 -2.23
CA LEU A 415 17.14 -13.17 -2.33
C LEU A 415 16.77 -11.83 -2.98
N TRP A 416 17.71 -10.96 -3.36
CA TRP A 416 17.39 -9.70 -4.04
C TRP A 416 16.69 -9.97 -5.37
N SER A 417 17.11 -11.04 -6.06
CA SER A 417 16.54 -11.47 -7.33
C SER A 417 15.04 -11.80 -7.29
N ALA A 418 14.46 -12.02 -6.10
CA ALA A 418 13.03 -12.28 -5.93
C ALA A 418 12.16 -11.00 -5.99
N PHE A 419 12.78 -9.82 -5.94
CA PHE A 419 12.09 -8.53 -5.82
C PHE A 419 12.07 -7.76 -7.14
N ARG A 420 11.04 -6.92 -7.31
CA ARG A 420 10.79 -6.19 -8.57
C ARG A 420 10.48 -4.71 -8.33
N PHE A 421 10.55 -3.93 -9.40
CA PHE A 421 10.18 -2.51 -9.45
C PHE A 421 11.15 -1.60 -8.71
N PRO A 422 12.32 -1.29 -9.32
CA PRO A 422 13.37 -0.53 -8.67
C PRO A 422 12.93 0.87 -8.22
N GLU A 423 11.98 1.52 -8.93
CA GLU A 423 11.45 2.85 -8.54
C GLU A 423 10.87 2.85 -7.11
N LYS A 424 10.55 1.70 -6.50
CA LYS A 424 10.18 1.59 -5.09
C LYS A 424 11.14 2.28 -4.12
N LEU A 425 12.43 2.26 -4.44
CA LEU A 425 13.48 2.84 -3.60
C LEU A 425 13.45 4.38 -3.57
N MET A 426 12.72 5.03 -4.48
CA MET A 426 12.47 6.47 -4.42
C MET A 426 11.71 6.92 -3.17
N GLY A 427 10.94 6.03 -2.53
CA GLY A 427 10.32 6.31 -1.23
C GLY A 427 11.36 6.49 -0.11
N ILE A 428 12.41 5.66 -0.11
CA ILE A 428 13.52 5.75 0.86
C ILE A 428 14.36 7.00 0.57
N PHE A 429 14.61 7.33 -0.69
CA PHE A 429 15.24 8.59 -1.10
C PHE A 429 14.45 9.81 -0.59
N SER A 430 13.13 9.82 -0.79
CA SER A 430 12.24 10.90 -0.35
C SER A 430 12.27 11.09 1.16
N PHE A 431 12.22 10.00 1.92
CA PHE A 431 12.40 10.01 3.37
C PHE A 431 13.73 10.65 3.78
N ALA A 432 14.84 10.18 3.19
CA ALA A 432 16.17 10.67 3.52
C ALA A 432 16.32 12.17 3.26
N MET A 433 15.85 12.64 2.10
CA MET A 433 15.89 14.06 1.75
C MET A 433 15.01 14.91 2.66
N ALA A 434 13.80 14.44 3.03
CA ALA A 434 12.93 15.16 3.96
C ALA A 434 13.55 15.33 5.35
N MET A 435 14.18 14.28 5.89
CA MET A 435 14.89 14.35 7.18
C MET A 435 16.07 15.32 7.14
N LEU A 436 16.84 15.30 6.04
CA LEU A 436 17.93 16.23 5.81
C LEU A 436 17.44 17.67 5.59
N ALA A 437 16.26 17.87 5.01
CA ALA A 437 15.66 19.19 4.87
C ALA A 437 15.32 19.81 6.23
N GLY A 438 14.81 19.01 7.17
CA GLY A 438 14.64 19.44 8.56
C GLY A 438 15.95 19.86 9.23
N ALA A 439 17.03 19.11 9.00
CA ALA A 439 18.38 19.47 9.44
C ALA A 439 18.92 20.75 8.77
N GLY A 440 18.62 20.94 7.49
CA GLY A 440 18.94 22.15 6.74
C GLY A 440 18.22 23.38 7.26
N PHE A 441 16.95 23.23 7.63
CA PHE A 441 16.17 24.30 8.25
C PHE A 441 16.80 24.77 9.56
N ASP A 442 17.23 23.84 10.43
CA ASP A 442 17.92 24.20 11.67
C ASP A 442 19.23 24.94 11.41
N ALA A 443 19.99 24.50 10.40
CA ALA A 443 21.22 25.17 10.01
C ALA A 443 20.96 26.58 9.45
N LEU A 444 19.89 26.75 8.68
CA LEU A 444 19.44 28.04 8.15
C LEU A 444 19.05 28.99 9.27
N ARG A 445 18.27 28.51 10.26
CA ARG A 445 17.91 29.26 11.47
C ARG A 445 19.14 29.67 12.28
N ALA A 446 20.15 28.81 12.35
CA ALA A 446 21.43 29.10 13.01
C ALA A 446 22.35 30.05 12.20
N GLY A 447 21.84 30.70 11.14
CA GLY A 447 22.59 31.66 10.33
C GLY A 447 23.62 31.04 9.38
N LYS A 448 23.62 29.71 9.19
CA LYS A 448 24.61 29.00 8.35
C LYS A 448 24.21 28.91 6.87
N GLY A 449 23.02 29.37 6.49
CA GLY A 449 22.55 29.41 5.10
C GLY A 449 22.71 30.78 4.47
N ARG A 450 22.91 30.82 3.15
CA ARG A 450 23.00 32.06 2.36
C ARG A 450 21.78 32.21 1.45
N PRO A 451 21.36 33.44 1.10
CA PRO A 451 20.27 33.64 0.15
C PRO A 451 20.66 33.23 -1.29
N ALA A 452 21.93 33.41 -1.69
CA ALA A 452 22.37 33.24 -3.08
C ALA A 452 21.99 31.91 -3.76
N PRO A 453 22.12 30.72 -3.13
CA PRO A 453 21.73 29.45 -3.76
C PRO A 453 20.25 29.41 -4.18
N TRP A 454 19.36 30.06 -3.41
CA TRP A 454 17.93 30.11 -3.72
C TRP A 454 17.62 31.02 -4.91
N LEU A 455 18.37 32.13 -5.04
CA LEU A 455 18.27 32.99 -6.21
C LEU A 455 18.79 32.27 -7.46
N VAL A 456 19.92 31.58 -7.35
CA VAL A 456 20.46 30.75 -8.44
C VAL A 456 19.47 29.68 -8.84
N GLY A 457 18.86 28.96 -7.88
CA GLY A 457 17.80 27.99 -8.16
C GLY A 457 16.61 28.63 -8.89
N ALA A 458 16.15 29.80 -8.44
CA ALA A 458 15.06 30.52 -9.09
C ALA A 458 15.41 30.92 -10.52
N THR A 459 16.61 31.46 -10.75
CA THR A 459 17.09 31.84 -12.08
C THR A 459 17.22 30.62 -13.00
N LEU A 460 17.82 29.52 -12.53
CA LEU A 460 17.98 28.30 -13.34
C LEU A 460 16.62 27.70 -13.72
N CYS A 461 15.67 27.62 -12.78
CA CYS A 461 14.32 27.15 -13.07
C CYS A 461 13.57 28.09 -14.02
N ALA A 462 13.71 29.41 -13.87
CA ALA A 462 13.10 30.38 -14.79
C ALA A 462 13.69 30.27 -16.20
N CYS A 463 15.01 30.12 -16.33
CA CYS A 463 15.67 29.86 -17.61
C CYS A 463 15.21 28.54 -18.23
N ALA A 464 15.14 27.46 -17.46
CA ALA A 464 14.64 26.17 -17.93
C ALA A 464 13.19 26.29 -18.44
N SER A 465 12.33 27.02 -17.72
CA SER A 465 10.96 27.30 -18.15
C SER A 465 10.91 28.03 -19.50
N LEU A 466 11.72 29.08 -19.67
CA LEU A 466 11.78 29.84 -20.93
C LEU A 466 12.29 28.99 -22.09
N ILE A 467 13.32 28.17 -21.87
CA ILE A 467 13.89 27.27 -22.88
C ILE A 467 12.84 26.23 -23.31
N LEU A 468 12.20 25.57 -22.35
CA LEU A 468 11.20 24.52 -22.63
C LEU A 468 9.93 25.04 -23.31
N ARG A 469 9.59 26.32 -23.14
CA ARG A 469 8.48 26.98 -23.87
C ARG A 469 8.78 27.29 -25.33
N SER A 470 10.05 27.21 -25.76
CA SER A 470 10.39 27.49 -27.15
C SER A 470 9.87 26.40 -28.09
N ALA A 471 9.33 26.81 -29.24
CA ALA A 471 8.85 25.88 -30.26
C ALA A 471 9.96 24.92 -30.72
N THR A 472 11.19 25.41 -30.80
CA THR A 472 12.38 24.62 -31.16
C THR A 472 12.60 23.42 -30.23
N ILE A 473 12.38 23.58 -28.92
CA ILE A 473 12.51 22.46 -27.97
C ILE A 473 11.35 21.48 -28.10
N GLY A 474 10.14 21.96 -28.38
CA GLY A 474 8.99 21.09 -28.69
C GLY A 474 9.24 20.22 -29.93
N GLU A 475 9.73 20.82 -31.02
CA GLU A 475 10.10 20.12 -32.26
C GLU A 475 11.27 19.15 -32.06
N TRP A 476 12.32 19.57 -31.36
CA TRP A 476 13.45 18.71 -31.01
C TRP A 476 13.02 17.51 -30.16
N THR A 477 12.11 17.72 -29.22
CA THR A 477 11.54 16.66 -28.37
C THR A 477 10.71 15.69 -29.21
N ALA A 478 9.88 16.18 -30.12
CA ALA A 478 9.12 15.35 -31.04
C ALA A 478 10.05 14.44 -31.88
N ALA A 479 11.11 15.03 -32.45
CA ALA A 479 12.07 14.29 -33.26
C ALA A 479 12.92 13.29 -32.45
N SER A 480 13.37 13.66 -31.25
CA SER A 480 14.27 12.83 -30.44
C SER A 480 13.59 11.61 -29.83
N PHE A 481 12.29 11.69 -29.57
CA PHE A 481 11.50 10.63 -28.94
C PHE A 481 10.52 9.95 -29.90
N ASP A 482 10.55 10.30 -31.19
CA ASP A 482 9.56 9.85 -32.18
C ASP A 482 8.11 10.07 -31.69
N ALA A 483 7.90 11.21 -31.02
CA ALA A 483 6.65 11.53 -30.36
C ALA A 483 5.75 12.37 -31.27
N PRO A 484 4.41 12.18 -31.24
CA PRO A 484 3.49 13.08 -31.92
C PRO A 484 3.75 14.54 -31.52
N PRO A 485 3.84 15.49 -32.47
CA PRO A 485 4.20 16.87 -32.14
C PRO A 485 3.31 17.48 -31.06
N ALA A 486 2.00 17.23 -31.09
CA ALA A 486 1.07 17.71 -30.08
C ALA A 486 1.42 17.20 -28.66
N LEU A 487 1.77 15.91 -28.53
CA LEU A 487 2.17 15.32 -27.26
C LEU A 487 3.50 15.91 -26.77
N ALA A 488 4.49 16.04 -27.66
CA ALA A 488 5.77 16.63 -27.31
C ALA A 488 5.63 18.08 -26.81
N HIS A 489 4.84 18.90 -27.49
CA HIS A 489 4.57 20.29 -27.09
C HIS A 489 3.81 20.38 -25.78
N GLU A 490 2.87 19.46 -25.52
CA GLU A 490 2.17 19.42 -24.24
C GLU A 490 3.15 19.10 -23.10
N VAL A 491 3.99 18.08 -23.28
CA VAL A 491 4.96 17.67 -22.25
C VAL A 491 5.97 18.78 -21.98
N THR A 492 6.55 19.41 -23.02
CA THR A 492 7.49 20.52 -22.82
C THR A 492 6.80 21.73 -22.19
N GLY A 493 5.56 22.03 -22.58
CA GLY A 493 4.74 23.10 -22.01
C GLY A 493 4.43 22.90 -20.53
N ALA A 494 3.94 21.71 -20.15
CA ALA A 494 3.66 21.34 -18.76
C ALA A 494 4.94 21.33 -17.92
N THR A 495 6.02 20.76 -18.45
CA THR A 495 7.33 20.77 -17.76
C THR A 495 7.83 22.19 -17.56
N ALA A 496 7.67 23.08 -18.55
CA ALA A 496 8.04 24.48 -18.42
C ALA A 496 7.23 25.21 -17.35
N GLN A 497 5.92 24.92 -17.26
CA GLN A 497 5.05 25.45 -16.23
C GLN A 497 5.47 24.96 -14.84
N ALA A 498 5.79 23.67 -14.69
CA ALA A 498 6.30 23.12 -13.44
C ALA A 498 7.62 23.78 -13.00
N PHE A 499 8.54 24.05 -13.93
CA PHE A 499 9.77 24.80 -13.64
C PHE A 499 9.49 26.25 -13.23
N LEU A 500 8.47 26.90 -13.79
CA LEU A 500 8.08 28.24 -13.39
C LEU A 500 7.59 28.28 -11.93
N PHE A 501 6.77 27.31 -11.52
CA PHE A 501 6.35 27.17 -10.12
C PHE A 501 7.53 26.89 -9.19
N SER A 502 8.46 26.04 -9.62
CA SER A 502 9.70 25.75 -8.89
C SER A 502 10.58 27.00 -8.73
N ALA A 503 10.63 27.85 -9.75
CA ALA A 503 11.30 29.14 -9.69
C ALA A 503 10.64 30.08 -8.67
N ALA A 504 9.30 30.13 -8.65
CA ALA A 504 8.54 30.93 -7.69
C ALA A 504 8.75 30.45 -6.24
N ALA A 505 8.73 29.14 -6.01
CA ALA A 505 9.02 28.55 -4.70
C ALA A 505 10.46 28.86 -4.25
N SER A 506 11.44 28.74 -5.14
CA SER A 506 12.83 29.09 -4.86
C SER A 506 13.03 30.59 -4.61
N LEU A 507 12.29 31.45 -5.33
CA LEU A 507 12.30 32.89 -5.08
C LEU A 507 11.67 33.25 -3.74
N GLY A 508 10.60 32.57 -3.33
CA GLY A 508 10.01 32.71 -2.00
C GLY A 508 10.98 32.31 -0.89
N MET A 509 11.74 31.22 -1.08
CA MET A 509 12.84 30.84 -0.19
C MET A 509 13.92 31.93 -0.14
N TRP A 510 14.32 32.48 -1.29
CA TRP A 510 15.29 33.59 -1.35
C TRP A 510 14.81 34.81 -0.55
N LEU A 511 13.56 35.25 -0.75
CA LEU A 511 12.96 36.38 -0.03
C LEU A 511 12.94 36.14 1.48
N ALA A 512 12.51 34.95 1.91
CA ALA A 512 12.45 34.59 3.33
C ALA A 512 13.84 34.58 3.98
N VAL A 513 14.84 34.01 3.29
CA VAL A 513 16.22 33.91 3.80
C VAL A 513 16.92 35.27 3.77
N ALA A 514 16.78 36.04 2.70
CA ALA A 514 17.37 37.36 2.58
C ALA A 514 16.75 38.35 3.59
N GLY A 515 15.42 38.32 3.75
CA GLY A 515 14.73 39.16 4.73
C GLY A 515 15.10 38.79 6.17
N ALA A 516 15.27 37.51 6.50
CA ALA A 516 15.77 37.09 7.80
C ALA A 516 17.23 37.55 8.03
N ALA A 517 18.10 37.37 7.03
CA ALA A 517 19.51 37.78 7.12
C ALA A 517 19.69 39.30 7.26
N LYS A 518 18.80 40.10 6.68
CA LYS A 518 18.79 41.57 6.81
C LYS A 518 18.01 42.09 8.03
N GLY A 519 17.43 41.20 8.84
CA GLY A 519 16.61 41.57 10.01
C GLY A 519 15.24 42.17 9.66
N TRP A 520 14.80 42.10 8.41
CA TRP A 520 13.50 42.58 7.95
C TRP A 520 12.34 41.65 8.35
N LEU A 521 12.62 40.36 8.51
CA LEU A 521 11.64 39.36 8.92
C LEU A 521 11.83 38.99 10.39
N ARG A 522 10.76 39.12 11.18
CA ARG A 522 10.72 38.65 12.57
C ARG A 522 10.91 37.13 12.59
N GLU A 523 11.65 36.62 13.58
CA GLU A 523 11.94 35.18 13.69
C GLU A 523 10.65 34.33 13.70
N ALA A 524 9.62 34.77 14.43
CA ALA A 524 8.33 34.07 14.48
C ALA A 524 7.68 33.90 13.09
N PHE A 525 7.79 34.93 12.23
CA PHE A 525 7.27 34.85 10.87
C PHE A 525 8.14 33.94 10.00
N PHE A 526 9.47 34.01 10.13
CA PHE A 526 10.38 33.11 9.41
C PHE A 526 10.11 31.62 9.76
N LEU A 527 9.88 31.31 11.04
CA LEU A 527 9.55 29.97 11.51
C LEU A 527 8.22 29.43 10.98
N ALA A 528 7.29 30.31 10.57
CA ALA A 528 6.01 29.94 9.97
C ALA A 528 6.04 29.94 8.43
N ALA A 529 6.77 30.90 7.83
CA ALA A 529 6.81 31.12 6.39
C ALA A 529 7.44 29.95 5.62
N ILE A 530 8.54 29.38 6.13
CA ILE A 530 9.22 28.27 5.43
C ILE A 530 8.37 26.99 5.43
N PRO A 531 7.83 26.49 6.58
CA PRO A 531 6.90 25.37 6.55
C PRO A 531 5.66 25.62 5.68
N ALA A 532 5.10 26.83 5.72
CA ALA A 532 3.95 27.20 4.88
C ALA A 532 4.30 27.15 3.39
N LEU A 533 5.43 27.73 2.98
CA LEU A 533 5.90 27.70 1.59
C LEU A 533 6.12 26.27 1.10
N ILE A 534 6.77 25.42 1.90
CA ILE A 534 6.96 24.00 1.56
C ILE A 534 5.62 23.27 1.46
N THR A 535 4.68 23.58 2.35
CA THR A 535 3.33 22.99 2.31
C THR A 535 2.60 23.38 1.03
N PHE A 536 2.61 24.66 0.65
CA PHE A 536 1.96 25.13 -0.56
C PHE A 536 2.62 24.60 -1.84
N ASP A 537 3.96 24.56 -1.88
CA ASP A 537 4.74 24.03 -2.99
C ASP A 537 4.42 22.53 -3.22
N LEU A 538 4.51 21.72 -2.17
CA LEU A 538 4.20 20.29 -2.27
C LEU A 538 2.69 20.04 -2.49
N ALA A 539 1.81 20.83 -1.89
CA ALA A 539 0.36 20.76 -2.14
C ALA A 539 0.04 21.00 -3.61
N HIS A 540 0.59 22.05 -4.19
CA HIS A 540 0.35 22.38 -5.58
C HIS A 540 0.80 21.27 -6.54
N ALA A 541 2.00 20.72 -6.35
CA ALA A 541 2.55 19.72 -7.26
C ALA A 541 1.97 18.31 -7.06
N ASN A 542 1.56 17.94 -5.84
CA ASN A 542 1.27 16.54 -5.51
C ASN A 542 -0.19 16.25 -5.15
N MET A 543 -1.05 17.25 -4.93
CA MET A 543 -2.43 16.99 -4.49
C MET A 543 -3.23 16.16 -5.51
N GLU A 544 -2.97 16.35 -6.81
CA GLU A 544 -3.63 15.59 -7.90
C GLU A 544 -3.05 14.18 -8.11
N ALA A 545 -1.94 13.84 -7.45
CA ALA A 545 -1.31 12.52 -7.60
C ALA A 545 -2.15 11.38 -6.98
N TYR A 546 -3.10 11.70 -6.09
CA TYR A 546 -4.15 10.79 -5.65
C TYR A 546 -5.52 11.31 -6.10
N SER A 547 -6.45 10.40 -6.40
CA SER A 547 -7.76 10.76 -6.93
C SER A 547 -8.86 10.03 -6.16
N THR A 548 -9.97 10.73 -5.94
CA THR A 548 -11.18 10.19 -5.33
C THR A 548 -12.36 10.32 -6.26
N ALA A 549 -13.33 9.43 -6.13
CA ALA A 549 -14.60 9.44 -6.88
C ALA A 549 -15.79 9.28 -5.92
N PRO A 550 -17.01 9.65 -6.35
CA PRO A 550 -18.23 9.37 -5.59
C PRO A 550 -18.38 7.86 -5.31
N ALA A 551 -18.84 7.50 -4.11
CA ALA A 551 -18.92 6.10 -3.66
C ALA A 551 -19.81 5.21 -4.55
N GLU A 552 -20.72 5.80 -5.32
CA GLU A 552 -21.59 5.12 -6.29
C GLU A 552 -20.78 4.31 -7.29
N VAL A 553 -19.58 4.77 -7.69
CA VAL A 553 -18.74 4.05 -8.65
C VAL A 553 -18.23 2.71 -8.09
N ALA A 554 -18.23 2.55 -6.76
CA ALA A 554 -17.80 1.33 -6.07
C ALA A 554 -18.97 0.43 -5.66
N SER A 555 -20.18 0.96 -5.53
CA SER A 555 -21.31 0.25 -4.91
C SER A 555 -22.25 -0.41 -5.90
N PHE A 556 -22.29 0.03 -7.16
CA PHE A 556 -23.19 -0.54 -8.15
C PHE A 556 -22.82 -1.98 -8.53
N GLU A 557 -23.83 -2.76 -8.91
CA GLU A 557 -23.67 -4.07 -9.55
C GLU A 557 -23.59 -3.90 -11.07
N PRO A 558 -22.50 -4.35 -11.73
CA PRO A 558 -22.35 -4.32 -13.18
C PRO A 558 -23.49 -5.02 -13.92
N PRO A 559 -24.02 -4.46 -15.02
CA PRO A 559 -25.03 -5.11 -15.84
C PRO A 559 -24.60 -6.49 -16.35
N LEU A 560 -23.31 -6.69 -16.64
CA LEU A 560 -22.79 -7.99 -17.08
C LEU A 560 -22.82 -9.05 -15.96
N ALA A 561 -22.56 -8.67 -14.70
CA ALA A 561 -22.75 -9.57 -13.55
C ALA A 561 -24.23 -9.92 -13.35
N ARG A 562 -25.12 -8.94 -13.52
CA ARG A 562 -26.57 -9.17 -13.45
C ARG A 562 -27.06 -10.12 -14.55
N ALA A 563 -26.53 -9.98 -15.76
CA ALA A 563 -26.83 -10.89 -16.86
C ALA A 563 -26.39 -12.33 -16.57
N LEU A 564 -25.20 -12.51 -16.01
CA LEU A 564 -24.73 -13.82 -15.55
C LEU A 564 -25.63 -14.40 -14.46
N ARG A 565 -26.02 -13.61 -13.45
CA ARG A 565 -26.96 -14.06 -12.41
C ARG A 565 -28.31 -14.46 -12.99
N ALA A 566 -28.84 -13.69 -13.94
CA ALA A 566 -30.12 -14.00 -14.58
C ALA A 566 -30.08 -15.32 -15.36
N ARG A 567 -28.92 -15.66 -15.95
CA ARG A 567 -28.71 -16.87 -16.74
C ARG A 567 -28.38 -18.11 -15.89
N GLU A 568 -27.51 -17.96 -14.89
CA GLU A 568 -26.94 -19.05 -14.11
C GLU A 568 -27.62 -19.25 -12.75
N GLY A 569 -28.45 -18.29 -12.32
CA GLY A 569 -29.03 -18.24 -10.98
C GLY A 569 -27.99 -17.77 -9.96
N THR A 570 -27.91 -18.46 -8.82
CA THR A 570 -26.96 -18.11 -7.75
C THR A 570 -25.52 -18.21 -8.25
N LEU A 571 -24.81 -17.08 -8.15
CA LEU A 571 -23.40 -16.96 -8.48
C LEU A 571 -22.58 -17.44 -7.29
N MET A 572 -21.79 -18.49 -7.52
CA MET A 572 -20.91 -19.10 -6.53
C MET A 572 -19.76 -19.82 -7.26
N PRO A 573 -18.60 -20.00 -6.59
CA PRO A 573 -17.51 -20.79 -7.15
C PRO A 573 -17.90 -22.23 -7.50
N GLY A 574 -17.19 -22.82 -8.46
CA GLY A 574 -17.31 -24.21 -8.89
C GLY A 574 -18.24 -24.44 -10.08
N ARG A 575 -18.84 -23.40 -10.68
CA ARG A 575 -19.83 -23.54 -11.76
C ARG A 575 -19.24 -23.29 -13.15
N PHE A 576 -18.64 -22.12 -13.34
CA PHE A 576 -18.06 -21.67 -14.59
C PHE A 576 -16.97 -20.65 -14.32
N ARG A 577 -16.11 -20.41 -15.32
CA ARG A 577 -15.15 -19.30 -15.31
C ARG A 577 -15.35 -18.38 -16.50
N LEU A 578 -14.87 -17.16 -16.35
CA LEU A 578 -14.76 -16.21 -17.45
C LEU A 578 -13.33 -15.75 -17.72
N ILE A 579 -13.13 -15.15 -18.89
CA ILE A 579 -11.95 -14.36 -19.24
C ILE A 579 -12.40 -12.97 -19.65
N SER A 580 -11.73 -11.94 -19.12
CA SER A 580 -11.98 -10.54 -19.49
C SER A 580 -10.83 -10.05 -20.37
N SER A 581 -11.00 -10.16 -21.69
CA SER A 581 -9.98 -9.75 -22.68
C SER A 581 -9.97 -8.23 -22.83
N LEU A 582 -9.37 -7.53 -21.86
CA LEU A 582 -9.31 -6.07 -21.88
C LEU A 582 -8.00 -5.59 -22.51
N ASP A 583 -8.09 -5.24 -23.78
CA ASP A 583 -7.12 -4.38 -24.44
C ASP A 583 -7.15 -2.98 -23.80
N SER A 584 -5.98 -2.44 -23.47
CA SER A 584 -5.68 -1.15 -22.79
C SER A 584 -6.37 0.17 -23.26
N GLN A 585 -7.42 0.14 -24.08
CA GLN A 585 -8.17 1.31 -24.53
C GLN A 585 -9.68 1.11 -24.35
N TYR A 586 -10.21 1.46 -23.18
CA TYR A 586 -11.64 1.38 -22.91
C TYR A 586 -12.42 2.40 -23.75
N VAL A 587 -13.62 2.01 -24.21
CA VAL A 587 -14.62 3.00 -24.62
C VAL A 587 -15.25 3.52 -23.34
N VAL A 588 -15.04 4.80 -23.07
CA VAL A 588 -15.56 5.47 -21.88
C VAL A 588 -16.65 6.44 -22.32
N PRO A 589 -17.86 6.38 -21.74
CA PRO A 589 -18.87 7.39 -21.96
C PRO A 589 -18.35 8.79 -21.63
N THR A 590 -18.62 9.77 -22.51
CA THR A 590 -18.09 11.14 -22.38
C THR A 590 -18.41 11.79 -21.03
N HIS A 591 -19.59 11.51 -20.46
CA HIS A 591 -19.98 12.07 -19.16
C HIS A 591 -19.16 11.48 -17.99
N ILE A 592 -18.79 10.19 -18.06
CA ILE A 592 -17.92 9.55 -17.06
C ILE A 592 -16.49 10.08 -17.21
N TYR A 593 -15.98 10.20 -18.44
CA TYR A 593 -14.65 10.77 -18.68
C TYR A 593 -14.54 12.21 -18.19
N ARG A 594 -15.57 13.04 -18.40
CA ARG A 594 -15.60 14.41 -17.86
C ARG A 594 -15.55 14.47 -16.33
N LEU A 595 -16.13 13.47 -15.66
CA LEU A 595 -16.16 13.40 -14.19
C LEU A 595 -14.85 12.87 -13.60
N LEU A 596 -14.28 11.83 -14.19
CA LEU A 596 -13.18 11.05 -13.59
C LEU A 596 -11.84 11.17 -14.34
N GLY A 597 -11.83 11.84 -15.50
CA GLY A 597 -10.67 11.91 -16.38
C GLY A 597 -10.13 10.52 -16.71
N TYR A 598 -8.82 10.35 -16.57
CA TYR A 598 -8.14 9.08 -16.82
C TYR A 598 -8.57 7.95 -15.89
N GLN A 599 -9.10 8.25 -14.70
CA GLN A 599 -9.55 7.23 -13.74
C GLN A 599 -10.88 6.56 -14.13
N SER A 600 -11.51 7.02 -15.22
CA SER A 600 -12.72 6.41 -15.76
C SER A 600 -12.49 4.97 -16.25
N ASP A 601 -11.25 4.61 -16.58
CA ASP A 601 -10.85 3.26 -16.94
C ASP A 601 -11.17 2.23 -15.84
N GLN A 602 -11.07 2.63 -14.58
CA GLN A 602 -11.37 1.78 -13.42
C GLN A 602 -12.87 1.45 -13.33
N VAL A 603 -13.74 2.38 -13.73
CA VAL A 603 -15.18 2.13 -13.83
C VAL A 603 -15.46 1.13 -14.95
N VAL A 604 -14.78 1.26 -16.09
CA VAL A 604 -14.95 0.29 -17.20
C VAL A 604 -14.41 -1.09 -16.82
N GLY A 605 -13.26 -1.16 -16.13
CA GLY A 605 -12.73 -2.40 -15.59
C GLY A 605 -13.74 -3.10 -14.68
N ARG A 606 -14.43 -2.35 -13.82
CA ARG A 606 -15.54 -2.87 -13.00
C ARG A 606 -16.71 -3.37 -13.85
N GLN A 607 -17.14 -2.62 -14.87
CA GLN A 607 -18.21 -3.05 -15.79
C GLN A 607 -17.85 -4.36 -16.49
N ALA A 608 -16.59 -4.50 -16.88
CA ALA A 608 -16.04 -5.66 -17.57
C ALA A 608 -15.70 -6.84 -16.66
N LEU A 609 -15.98 -6.74 -15.35
CA LEU A 609 -15.59 -7.75 -14.36
C LEU A 609 -14.11 -8.11 -14.48
N TYR A 610 -13.27 -7.11 -14.72
CA TYR A 610 -11.81 -7.28 -14.72
C TYR A 610 -11.38 -7.92 -13.40
N PRO A 611 -10.31 -8.74 -13.37
CA PRO A 611 -9.94 -9.53 -12.20
C PRO A 611 -9.95 -8.72 -10.92
N GLU A 612 -10.40 -9.39 -9.86
CA GLU A 612 -10.71 -8.91 -8.52
C GLU A 612 -12.09 -8.25 -8.41
N HIS A 613 -12.55 -7.46 -9.37
CA HIS A 613 -13.95 -6.99 -9.35
C HIS A 613 -14.94 -8.14 -9.47
N ASN A 614 -14.60 -9.20 -10.23
CA ASN A 614 -15.39 -10.43 -10.33
C ASN A 614 -15.62 -11.11 -8.97
N ALA A 615 -14.62 -11.10 -8.08
CA ALA A 615 -14.69 -11.75 -6.78
C ALA A 615 -15.79 -11.15 -5.88
N GLN A 616 -16.06 -9.85 -5.98
CA GLN A 616 -17.12 -9.17 -5.22
C GLN A 616 -18.53 -9.67 -5.57
N PHE A 617 -18.68 -10.34 -6.73
CA PHE A 617 -19.94 -10.91 -7.21
C PHE A 617 -19.91 -12.45 -7.21
N HIS A 618 -18.89 -13.04 -6.58
CA HIS A 618 -18.64 -14.47 -6.52
C HIS A 618 -18.50 -15.15 -7.89
N ILE A 619 -17.93 -14.45 -8.87
CA ILE A 619 -17.69 -14.94 -10.23
C ILE A 619 -16.22 -15.33 -10.36
N GLU A 620 -15.92 -16.53 -10.85
CA GLU A 620 -14.54 -16.96 -11.09
C GLU A 620 -14.01 -16.44 -12.43
N ALA A 621 -12.78 -15.95 -12.43
CA ALA A 621 -12.01 -15.65 -13.63
C ALA A 621 -10.80 -16.57 -13.74
N VAL A 622 -10.26 -16.73 -14.95
CA VAL A 622 -8.96 -17.40 -15.13
C VAL A 622 -7.81 -16.41 -15.09
N ASP A 623 -8.03 -15.19 -15.56
CA ASP A 623 -7.05 -14.10 -15.51
C ASP A 623 -6.57 -13.88 -14.07
N GLY A 624 -5.25 -13.78 -13.89
CA GLY A 624 -4.64 -13.63 -12.58
C GLY A 624 -4.13 -12.21 -12.32
N HIS A 625 -4.40 -11.67 -11.12
CA HIS A 625 -3.83 -10.45 -10.58
C HIS A 625 -2.89 -10.63 -9.37
N LEU A 626 -3.18 -11.52 -8.40
CA LEU A 626 -2.33 -11.69 -7.21
C LEU A 626 -0.91 -12.24 -7.57
N PRO A 627 0.17 -11.87 -6.85
CA PRO A 627 1.53 -12.27 -7.22
C PRO A 627 1.87 -13.73 -6.84
N GLY A 628 2.78 -14.38 -7.57
CA GLY A 628 3.30 -15.70 -7.18
C GLY A 628 2.73 -16.89 -7.96
N TYR A 629 2.43 -16.70 -9.25
CA TYR A 629 2.03 -17.79 -10.15
C TYR A 629 3.16 -18.81 -10.35
N SER A 630 2.75 -20.06 -10.59
CA SER A 630 3.65 -21.07 -11.15
C SER A 630 4.00 -20.70 -12.59
N THR A 631 5.22 -21.05 -13.01
CA THR A 631 5.64 -20.85 -14.41
C THR A 631 4.74 -21.60 -15.40
N ALA A 632 4.24 -22.77 -14.99
CA ALA A 632 3.29 -23.56 -15.77
C ALA A 632 1.98 -22.80 -16.03
N PHE A 633 1.44 -22.10 -15.03
CA PHE A 633 0.23 -21.30 -15.18
C PHE A 633 0.41 -20.19 -16.21
N SER A 634 1.49 -19.40 -16.08
CA SER A 634 1.77 -18.30 -17.00
C SER A 634 1.99 -18.76 -18.45
N ALA A 635 2.56 -19.95 -18.65
CA ALA A 635 2.76 -20.52 -19.98
C ALA A 635 1.48 -21.13 -20.58
N MET A 636 0.59 -21.71 -19.76
CA MET A 636 -0.64 -22.37 -20.21
C MET A 636 -1.80 -21.38 -20.44
N LEU A 637 -2.01 -20.48 -19.49
CA LEU A 637 -3.15 -19.57 -19.40
C LEU A 637 -2.68 -18.12 -19.34
N GLY A 638 -1.68 -17.79 -20.18
CA GLY A 638 -1.22 -16.40 -20.36
C GLY A 638 -2.37 -15.44 -20.69
N GLN A 639 -2.08 -14.14 -20.89
CA GLN A 639 -3.15 -13.11 -20.88
C GLN A 639 -4.30 -13.29 -21.88
N HIS A 640 -4.10 -14.05 -22.97
CA HIS A 640 -5.14 -14.33 -23.97
C HIS A 640 -5.01 -15.77 -24.48
N PRO A 641 -5.48 -16.77 -23.71
CA PRO A 641 -5.41 -18.16 -24.16
C PRO A 641 -6.38 -18.37 -25.33
N ALA A 642 -6.03 -19.30 -26.22
CA ALA A 642 -6.94 -19.76 -27.27
C ALA A 642 -8.24 -20.32 -26.68
N GLU A 643 -9.34 -20.24 -27.43
CA GLU A 643 -10.68 -20.65 -26.99
C GLU A 643 -10.72 -22.12 -26.56
N GLU A 644 -10.01 -22.99 -27.30
CA GLU A 644 -9.85 -24.40 -27.01
C GLU A 644 -9.10 -24.62 -25.70
N THR A 645 -7.99 -23.90 -25.49
CA THR A 645 -7.21 -23.95 -24.25
C THR A 645 -8.06 -23.53 -23.06
N ALA A 646 -8.78 -22.41 -23.18
CA ALA A 646 -9.65 -21.92 -22.12
C ALA A 646 -10.80 -22.88 -21.81
N ALA A 647 -11.39 -23.50 -22.85
CA ALA A 647 -12.43 -24.52 -22.69
C ALA A 647 -11.94 -25.72 -21.87
N ARG A 648 -10.65 -26.09 -21.95
CA ARG A 648 -10.06 -27.16 -21.13
C ARG A 648 -10.06 -26.86 -19.63
N PHE A 649 -10.13 -25.58 -19.25
CA PHE A 649 -10.10 -25.12 -17.86
C PHE A 649 -11.42 -24.50 -17.39
N ASN A 650 -12.55 -25.00 -17.92
CA ASN A 650 -13.90 -24.62 -17.52
C ASN A 650 -14.27 -23.15 -17.77
N VAL A 651 -13.63 -22.52 -18.78
CA VAL A 651 -14.00 -21.17 -19.23
C VAL A 651 -15.22 -21.24 -20.15
N THR A 652 -16.34 -20.75 -19.64
CA THR A 652 -17.64 -20.74 -20.34
C THR A 652 -17.94 -19.38 -20.96
N TYR A 653 -17.40 -18.29 -20.39
CA TYR A 653 -17.74 -16.94 -20.78
C TYR A 653 -16.51 -16.09 -21.11
N TYR A 654 -16.71 -15.16 -22.03
CA TYR A 654 -15.74 -14.12 -22.36
C TYR A 654 -16.39 -12.75 -22.27
N ILE A 655 -15.61 -11.76 -21.84
CA ILE A 655 -15.94 -10.36 -21.95
C ILE A 655 -14.90 -9.72 -22.86
N SER A 656 -15.35 -9.13 -23.96
CA SER A 656 -14.49 -8.45 -24.93
C SER A 656 -15.20 -7.22 -25.50
N ARG A 657 -14.51 -6.50 -26.39
CA ARG A 657 -15.13 -5.37 -27.08
C ARG A 657 -16.17 -5.84 -28.08
N ALA A 658 -17.37 -5.29 -28.02
CA ALA A 658 -18.46 -5.66 -28.94
C ALA A 658 -18.06 -5.38 -30.40
N SER A 659 -17.39 -4.25 -30.66
CA SER A 659 -16.87 -3.87 -31.97
C SER A 659 -15.80 -4.81 -32.56
N ARG A 660 -15.16 -5.65 -31.73
CA ARG A 660 -14.12 -6.60 -32.17
C ARG A 660 -14.65 -7.99 -32.47
N LEU A 661 -15.90 -8.28 -32.11
CA LEU A 661 -16.51 -9.59 -32.38
C LEU A 661 -16.83 -9.72 -33.87
N LYS A 662 -15.93 -10.43 -34.58
CA LYS A 662 -16.07 -10.71 -36.03
C LYS A 662 -16.42 -12.16 -36.34
N ASP A 663 -16.10 -13.09 -35.44
CA ASP A 663 -16.42 -14.51 -35.64
C ASP A 663 -17.94 -14.74 -35.43
N PRO A 664 -18.66 -15.26 -36.44
CA PRO A 664 -20.08 -15.58 -36.31
C PRO A 664 -20.40 -16.48 -35.11
N ARG A 665 -19.49 -17.40 -34.72
CA ARG A 665 -19.68 -18.29 -33.57
C ARG A 665 -19.73 -17.51 -32.25
N GLN A 666 -18.91 -16.47 -32.12
CA GLN A 666 -18.90 -15.58 -30.96
C GLN A 666 -20.15 -14.69 -30.95
N THR A 667 -20.54 -14.14 -32.10
CA THR A 667 -21.72 -13.28 -32.23
C THR A 667 -23.03 -14.02 -31.93
N GLN A 668 -23.14 -15.28 -32.34
CA GLN A 668 -24.29 -16.14 -31.99
C GLN A 668 -24.34 -16.48 -30.50
N GLY A 669 -23.20 -16.45 -29.81
CA GLY A 669 -23.07 -16.74 -28.38
C GLY A 669 -23.25 -15.53 -27.45
N ILE A 670 -23.64 -14.36 -27.98
CA ILE A 670 -23.80 -13.14 -27.16
C ILE A 670 -24.89 -13.34 -26.10
N VAL A 671 -24.55 -13.05 -24.85
CA VAL A 671 -25.44 -13.11 -23.68
C VAL A 671 -25.95 -11.73 -23.32
N ALA A 672 -25.06 -10.74 -23.32
CA ALA A 672 -25.39 -9.35 -23.02
C ALA A 672 -24.40 -8.40 -23.69
N VAL A 673 -24.89 -7.21 -24.06
CA VAL A 673 -24.06 -6.14 -24.62
C VAL A 673 -24.28 -4.87 -23.82
N LEU A 674 -23.20 -4.19 -23.49
CA LEU A 674 -23.20 -2.89 -22.86
C LEU A 674 -22.65 -1.87 -23.86
N HIS A 675 -23.55 -1.33 -24.68
CA HIS A 675 -23.22 -0.47 -25.83
C HIS A 675 -22.43 0.78 -25.44
N ASP A 676 -22.79 1.42 -24.33
CA ASP A 676 -22.14 2.66 -23.85
C ASP A 676 -20.63 2.48 -23.58
N TYR A 677 -20.20 1.25 -23.30
CA TYR A 677 -18.83 0.90 -22.98
C TYR A 677 -18.18 0.01 -24.04
N ASP A 678 -18.88 -0.26 -25.16
CA ASP A 678 -18.46 -1.20 -26.20
C ASP A 678 -18.07 -2.58 -25.63
N LEU A 679 -18.79 -3.09 -24.62
CA LEU A 679 -18.50 -4.40 -24.02
C LEU A 679 -19.56 -5.43 -24.41
N ALA A 680 -19.13 -6.66 -24.67
CA ALA A 680 -20.01 -7.80 -24.89
C ALA A 680 -19.58 -8.98 -24.02
N LEU A 681 -20.56 -9.57 -23.35
CA LEU A 681 -20.47 -10.87 -22.69
C LEU A 681 -21.01 -11.93 -23.65
N PHE A 682 -20.20 -12.94 -23.95
CA PHE A 682 -20.58 -14.03 -24.85
C PHE A 682 -20.05 -15.38 -24.35
N THR A 683 -20.67 -16.47 -24.80
CA THR A 683 -20.24 -17.82 -24.47
C THR A 683 -19.02 -18.22 -25.30
N ASN A 684 -18.12 -19.00 -24.70
CA ASN A 684 -17.04 -19.66 -25.43
C ASN A 684 -17.65 -20.51 -26.56
N PRO A 685 -17.25 -20.31 -27.83
CA PRO A 685 -17.77 -21.10 -28.95
C PRO A 685 -17.33 -22.57 -28.87
N VAL A 686 -16.26 -22.87 -28.12
CA VAL A 686 -15.84 -24.23 -27.79
C VAL A 686 -16.51 -24.64 -26.47
N ARG A 687 -17.14 -25.82 -26.48
CA ARG A 687 -17.81 -26.34 -25.28
C ARG A 687 -16.80 -26.54 -24.14
N ALA A 688 -16.98 -25.78 -23.07
CA ALA A 688 -16.15 -25.89 -21.88
C ALA A 688 -16.23 -27.28 -21.25
N LYS A 689 -15.09 -27.78 -20.76
CA LYS A 689 -15.05 -29.00 -19.96
C LYS A 689 -15.80 -28.78 -18.63
N PRO A 690 -16.52 -29.80 -18.14
CA PRO A 690 -17.17 -29.74 -16.83
C PRO A 690 -16.10 -29.55 -15.74
N ARG A 691 -16.48 -28.88 -14.65
CA ARG A 691 -15.56 -28.56 -13.55
C ARG A 691 -14.92 -29.81 -12.93
N VAL A 692 -15.69 -30.89 -12.85
CA VAL A 692 -15.24 -32.21 -12.40
C VAL A 692 -15.65 -33.28 -13.41
N TYR A 693 -14.78 -34.26 -13.66
CA TYR A 693 -15.09 -35.38 -14.55
C TYR A 693 -14.14 -36.57 -14.35
N LEU A 694 -14.56 -37.73 -14.85
CA LEU A 694 -13.72 -38.91 -14.98
C LEU A 694 -12.96 -38.87 -16.31
N SER A 695 -11.64 -39.04 -16.28
CA SER A 695 -10.81 -39.00 -17.49
C SER A 695 -11.11 -40.19 -18.40
N LEU A 696 -11.46 -39.89 -19.65
CA LEU A 696 -11.73 -40.91 -20.66
C LEU A 696 -10.44 -41.53 -21.20
N LYS A 697 -9.32 -40.81 -21.17
CA LYS A 697 -8.03 -41.31 -21.65
C LYS A 697 -6.90 -40.70 -20.81
N PRO A 698 -6.69 -41.18 -19.58
CA PRO A 698 -5.59 -40.70 -18.75
C PRO A 698 -4.26 -41.18 -19.34
N GLU A 699 -3.33 -40.25 -19.52
CA GLU A 699 -1.98 -40.52 -20.00
C GLU A 699 -0.98 -40.21 -18.88
N ARG A 700 -0.12 -41.18 -18.58
CA ARG A 700 0.89 -41.04 -17.53
C ARG A 700 2.10 -40.28 -18.03
N THR A 701 2.59 -39.35 -17.21
CA THR A 701 3.96 -38.84 -17.29
C THR A 701 4.65 -38.93 -15.93
N ALA A 702 5.95 -39.28 -15.93
CA ALA A 702 6.78 -39.30 -14.73
C ALA A 702 7.43 -37.93 -14.44
N SER A 703 7.44 -37.03 -15.42
CA SER A 703 8.07 -35.72 -15.35
C SER A 703 7.03 -34.62 -15.46
N ALA A 704 7.36 -33.44 -14.92
CA ALA A 704 6.54 -32.24 -15.06
C ALA A 704 6.22 -31.96 -16.54
N VAL A 705 4.96 -31.67 -16.82
CA VAL A 705 4.51 -31.41 -18.19
C VAL A 705 4.95 -30.01 -18.61
N ASP A 706 5.59 -29.92 -19.79
CA ASP A 706 5.82 -28.64 -20.46
C ASP A 706 4.50 -28.13 -21.09
N PRO A 707 3.97 -26.98 -20.68
CA PRO A 707 2.75 -26.42 -21.25
C PRO A 707 2.81 -26.20 -22.75
N ALA A 708 3.95 -25.81 -23.31
CA ALA A 708 4.06 -25.56 -24.75
C ALA A 708 3.87 -26.87 -25.55
N THR A 709 4.50 -27.95 -25.09
CA THR A 709 4.32 -29.29 -25.67
C THR A 709 2.87 -29.78 -25.54
N LEU A 710 2.22 -29.54 -24.40
CA LEU A 710 0.84 -29.94 -24.19
C LEU A 710 -0.15 -29.15 -25.06
N LEU A 711 0.10 -27.85 -25.27
CA LEU A 711 -0.73 -26.99 -26.13
C LEU A 711 -0.61 -27.31 -27.62
N ALA A 712 0.47 -27.97 -28.05
CA ALA A 712 0.63 -28.42 -29.44
C ALA A 712 -0.21 -29.67 -29.78
N ARG A 713 -0.83 -30.31 -28.78
CA ARG A 713 -1.56 -31.57 -28.92
C ARG A 713 -3.04 -31.37 -29.22
N ALA A 714 -3.49 -31.80 -30.40
CA ALA A 714 -4.89 -31.73 -30.80
C ALA A 714 -5.82 -32.59 -29.92
N ASP A 715 -5.36 -33.77 -29.48
CA ASP A 715 -6.09 -34.68 -28.59
C ASP A 715 -6.22 -34.14 -27.15
N PHE A 716 -5.27 -33.32 -26.72
CA PHE A 716 -5.40 -32.54 -25.49
C PHE A 716 -6.40 -31.39 -25.66
N LEU A 717 -6.32 -30.61 -26.73
CA LEU A 717 -7.19 -29.45 -26.95
C LEU A 717 -8.67 -29.84 -27.18
N SER A 718 -8.93 -30.96 -27.86
CA SER A 718 -10.28 -31.54 -27.97
C SER A 718 -10.78 -32.08 -26.62
N GLY A 719 -9.86 -32.31 -25.69
CA GLY A 719 -10.08 -32.82 -24.35
C GLY A 719 -10.36 -34.32 -24.31
N GLU A 720 -9.88 -35.07 -25.29
CA GLU A 720 -9.89 -36.53 -25.26
C GLU A 720 -8.88 -37.07 -24.26
N VAL A 721 -7.66 -36.48 -24.23
CA VAL A 721 -6.57 -36.89 -23.35
C VAL A 721 -6.40 -35.95 -22.17
N ASP A 722 -6.19 -36.53 -20.99
CA ASP A 722 -5.69 -35.83 -19.81
C ASP A 722 -4.33 -36.38 -19.41
N VAL A 723 -3.34 -35.50 -19.25
CA VAL A 723 -1.98 -35.90 -18.88
C VAL A 723 -1.83 -35.79 -17.37
N ILE A 724 -1.44 -36.89 -16.72
CA ILE A 724 -1.37 -37.03 -15.26
C ILE A 724 0.08 -37.25 -14.83
N GLU A 725 0.60 -36.33 -14.02
CA GLU A 725 1.93 -36.41 -13.43
C GLU A 725 1.90 -37.35 -12.22
N THR A 726 2.60 -38.48 -12.30
CA THR A 726 2.70 -39.44 -11.19
C THR A 726 3.95 -40.30 -11.26
N SER A 727 4.51 -40.61 -10.09
CA SER A 727 5.60 -41.59 -9.94
C SER A 727 5.10 -43.03 -9.96
N ALA A 728 3.79 -43.27 -9.73
CA ALA A 728 3.21 -44.61 -9.77
C ALA A 728 3.48 -45.30 -11.11
N ALA A 729 3.72 -46.61 -11.11
CA ALA A 729 4.08 -47.34 -12.32
C ALA A 729 2.94 -47.43 -13.35
N THR A 730 1.69 -47.45 -12.87
CA THR A 730 0.49 -47.58 -13.69
C THR A 730 -0.56 -46.55 -13.29
N LEU A 731 -1.39 -46.17 -14.27
CA LEU A 731 -2.64 -45.43 -14.05
C LEU A 731 -3.83 -46.35 -14.41
N PRO A 732 -5.00 -46.10 -13.83
CA PRO A 732 -6.22 -46.74 -14.31
C PRO A 732 -6.42 -46.48 -15.80
N GLY A 733 -7.02 -47.43 -16.52
CA GLY A 733 -7.37 -47.26 -17.92
C GLY A 733 -8.49 -46.23 -18.14
N PRO A 734 -8.91 -46.04 -19.41
CA PRO A 734 -10.06 -45.22 -19.78
C PRO A 734 -11.29 -45.44 -18.89
N ALA A 735 -11.91 -44.34 -18.41
CA ALA A 735 -13.22 -44.43 -17.78
C ALA A 735 -14.25 -44.92 -18.82
N GLN A 736 -14.83 -46.11 -18.59
CA GLN A 736 -15.86 -46.73 -19.44
C GLN A 736 -17.27 -46.40 -18.91
N GLY A 737 -17.56 -45.11 -18.73
CA GLY A 737 -18.77 -44.61 -18.07
C GLY A 737 -18.54 -44.19 -16.62
N GLY A 738 -19.63 -43.85 -15.92
CA GLY A 738 -19.60 -43.28 -14.58
C GLY A 738 -19.97 -41.79 -14.57
N LEU A 739 -20.22 -41.27 -13.37
CA LEU A 739 -20.69 -39.90 -13.14
C LEU A 739 -19.86 -39.27 -12.02
N ALA A 740 -19.52 -37.99 -12.17
CA ALA A 740 -18.90 -37.19 -11.13
C ALA A 740 -19.67 -35.87 -10.99
N VAL A 741 -20.12 -35.56 -9.78
CA VAL A 741 -20.93 -34.37 -9.48
C VAL A 741 -20.40 -33.70 -8.23
N ILE A 742 -20.25 -32.38 -8.28
CA ILE A 742 -19.92 -31.58 -7.10
C ILE A 742 -21.17 -31.45 -6.24
N GLU A 743 -21.17 -32.09 -5.07
CA GLU A 743 -22.25 -31.95 -4.08
C GLU A 743 -22.14 -30.63 -3.31
N ARG A 744 -20.90 -30.24 -3.01
CA ARG A 744 -20.57 -29.01 -2.26
C ARG A 744 -19.28 -28.41 -2.77
N TYR A 745 -19.29 -27.10 -3.00
CA TYR A 745 -18.09 -26.33 -3.28
C TYR A 745 -17.93 -25.21 -2.26
N ALA A 746 -16.83 -25.26 -1.51
CA ALA A 746 -16.34 -24.19 -0.65
C ALA A 746 -14.85 -23.95 -0.96
N PRO A 747 -14.29 -22.77 -0.62
CA PRO A 747 -12.91 -22.46 -1.00
C PRO A 747 -11.89 -23.47 -0.47
N GLU A 748 -12.01 -23.90 0.79
CA GLU A 748 -11.11 -24.89 1.41
C GLU A 748 -11.65 -26.33 1.38
N GLU A 749 -12.86 -26.57 0.85
CA GLU A 749 -13.46 -27.91 0.81
C GLU A 749 -14.31 -28.12 -0.45
N VAL A 750 -14.01 -29.17 -1.22
CA VAL A 750 -14.84 -29.59 -2.36
C VAL A 750 -15.24 -31.05 -2.16
N ARG A 751 -16.55 -31.32 -2.15
CA ARG A 751 -17.09 -32.68 -2.04
C ARG A 751 -17.66 -33.10 -3.39
N VAL A 752 -17.14 -34.21 -3.90
CA VAL A 752 -17.50 -34.77 -5.19
C VAL A 752 -18.07 -36.16 -4.99
N TRP A 753 -19.34 -36.33 -5.32
CA TRP A 753 -19.92 -37.66 -5.46
C TRP A 753 -19.50 -38.24 -6.80
N VAL A 754 -19.01 -39.47 -6.78
CA VAL A 754 -18.48 -40.16 -7.96
C VAL A 754 -18.93 -41.61 -7.96
N GLU A 755 -19.44 -42.06 -9.10
CA GLU A 755 -19.78 -43.46 -9.34
C GLU A 755 -19.04 -43.95 -10.57
N THR A 756 -18.29 -45.04 -10.45
CA THR A 756 -17.52 -45.60 -11.56
C THR A 756 -17.43 -47.13 -11.50
N PRO A 757 -17.60 -47.86 -12.62
CA PRO A 757 -17.59 -49.32 -12.61
C PRO A 757 -16.20 -49.93 -12.42
N ARG A 758 -15.13 -49.15 -12.62
CA ARG A 758 -13.73 -49.56 -12.47
C ARG A 758 -12.93 -48.40 -11.88
N PRO A 759 -11.74 -48.64 -11.28
CA PRO A 759 -10.89 -47.55 -10.87
C PRO A 759 -10.67 -46.55 -12.00
N ALA A 760 -10.77 -45.25 -11.71
CA ALA A 760 -10.72 -44.20 -12.71
C ALA A 760 -10.03 -42.94 -12.16
N VAL A 761 -9.46 -42.14 -13.06
CA VAL A 761 -8.87 -40.84 -12.70
C VAL A 761 -9.99 -39.79 -12.66
N LEU A 762 -10.26 -39.24 -11.48
CA LEU A 762 -11.14 -38.11 -11.27
C LEU A 762 -10.33 -36.81 -11.38
N VAL A 763 -10.69 -35.93 -12.31
CA VAL A 763 -10.05 -34.63 -12.52
C VAL A 763 -10.97 -33.54 -11.99
N LEU A 764 -10.43 -32.62 -11.21
CA LEU A 764 -11.08 -31.39 -10.75
C LEU A 764 -10.26 -30.20 -11.27
N LEU A 765 -10.88 -29.37 -12.11
CA LEU A 765 -10.21 -28.27 -12.82
C LEU A 765 -9.87 -27.06 -11.92
N ASP A 766 -9.49 -27.29 -10.66
CA ASP A 766 -8.91 -26.29 -9.76
C ASP A 766 -7.40 -26.42 -9.77
N ALA A 767 -6.70 -25.31 -9.48
CA ALA A 767 -5.26 -25.33 -9.40
C ALA A 767 -4.75 -26.38 -8.39
N TYR A 768 -3.75 -27.13 -8.83
CA TYR A 768 -2.92 -27.96 -7.97
C TYR A 768 -2.12 -27.09 -7.02
N ASP A 769 -2.09 -27.46 -5.74
CA ASP A 769 -1.25 -26.86 -4.70
C ASP A 769 -0.92 -27.93 -3.65
N GLN A 770 0.27 -27.82 -3.03
CA GLN A 770 0.74 -28.77 -2.01
C GLN A 770 -0.14 -28.77 -0.74
N GLY A 771 -0.93 -27.73 -0.51
CA GLY A 771 -1.85 -27.64 0.63
C GLY A 771 -3.13 -28.46 0.47
N TRP A 772 -3.40 -29.02 -0.71
CA TRP A 772 -4.58 -29.86 -0.95
C TRP A 772 -4.35 -31.31 -0.54
N THR A 773 -5.35 -31.88 0.09
CA THR A 773 -5.46 -33.31 0.43
C THR A 773 -6.80 -33.84 -0.06
N ALA A 774 -6.91 -35.15 -0.28
CA ALA A 774 -8.18 -35.80 -0.61
C ALA A 774 -8.34 -37.10 0.18
N ALA A 775 -9.59 -37.42 0.52
CA ALA A 775 -9.97 -38.67 1.14
C ALA A 775 -11.35 -39.12 0.68
N LEU A 776 -11.60 -40.43 0.76
CA LEU A 776 -12.94 -41.01 0.65
C LEU A 776 -13.75 -40.74 1.92
N GLU A 777 -15.06 -40.98 1.85
CA GLU A 777 -16.01 -40.83 2.95
C GLU A 777 -15.69 -41.68 4.20
N ASP A 778 -14.96 -42.78 4.03
CA ASP A 778 -14.45 -43.64 5.11
C ASP A 778 -13.12 -43.14 5.73
N GLY A 779 -12.59 -42.04 5.21
CA GLY A 779 -11.32 -41.45 5.63
C GLY A 779 -10.08 -42.01 4.92
N ALA A 780 -10.23 -42.94 3.96
CA ALA A 780 -9.10 -43.47 3.22
C ALA A 780 -8.44 -42.37 2.37
N PRO A 781 -7.13 -42.09 2.53
CA PRO A 781 -6.46 -41.01 1.84
C PRO A 781 -6.27 -41.33 0.35
N LEU A 782 -6.53 -40.34 -0.50
CA LEU A 782 -6.27 -40.39 -1.94
C LEU A 782 -5.12 -39.44 -2.28
N PRO A 783 -3.99 -39.93 -2.82
CA PRO A 783 -2.89 -39.07 -3.26
C PRO A 783 -3.36 -38.05 -4.32
N ILE A 784 -3.13 -36.76 -4.05
CA ILE A 784 -3.38 -35.70 -5.02
C ILE A 784 -2.31 -35.77 -6.13
N LEU A 785 -2.77 -35.86 -7.37
CA LEU A 785 -1.97 -35.85 -8.58
C LEU A 785 -2.15 -34.51 -9.30
N ARG A 786 -1.15 -34.10 -10.07
CA ARG A 786 -1.27 -32.96 -10.98
C ARG A 786 -1.74 -33.44 -12.34
N ALA A 787 -2.77 -32.81 -12.86
CA ALA A 787 -3.36 -33.09 -14.17
C ALA A 787 -3.22 -31.89 -15.10
N ASN A 788 -2.93 -32.12 -16.36
CA ASN A 788 -2.93 -31.10 -17.41
C ASN A 788 -2.06 -29.87 -17.06
N ALA A 789 -0.90 -30.12 -16.43
CA ALA A 789 0.04 -29.14 -15.87
C ALA A 789 -0.48 -28.24 -14.74
N LEU A 790 -1.79 -28.00 -14.61
CA LEU A 790 -2.36 -27.02 -13.67
C LEU A 790 -3.39 -27.59 -12.70
N ALA A 791 -4.20 -28.55 -13.15
CA ALA A 791 -5.35 -29.05 -12.41
C ALA A 791 -4.95 -30.12 -11.39
N ARG A 792 -5.87 -30.47 -10.49
CA ARG A 792 -5.69 -31.57 -9.53
C ARG A 792 -6.52 -32.79 -9.93
N ALA A 793 -6.01 -33.98 -9.61
CA ALA A 793 -6.68 -35.24 -9.85
C ALA A 793 -6.44 -36.25 -8.73
N VAL A 794 -7.29 -37.28 -8.65
CA VAL A 794 -7.11 -38.45 -7.78
C VAL A 794 -7.51 -39.71 -8.52
N VAL A 795 -6.99 -40.86 -8.09
CA VAL A 795 -7.48 -42.16 -8.53
C VAL A 795 -8.57 -42.62 -7.56
N VAL A 796 -9.78 -42.81 -8.06
CA VAL A 796 -10.94 -43.28 -7.29
C VAL A 796 -11.16 -44.77 -7.56
N PRO A 797 -11.43 -45.59 -6.54
CA PRO A 797 -11.79 -47.01 -6.73
C PRO A 797 -13.14 -47.19 -7.42
N ALA A 798 -13.44 -48.42 -7.83
CA ALA A 798 -14.77 -48.77 -8.36
C ALA A 798 -15.86 -48.63 -7.28
N GLY A 799 -17.09 -48.33 -7.70
CA GLY A 799 -18.24 -48.12 -6.83
C GLY A 799 -18.69 -46.66 -6.77
N ALA A 800 -19.63 -46.39 -5.87
CA ALA A 800 -20.09 -45.04 -5.54
C ALA A 800 -19.37 -44.56 -4.27
N HIS A 801 -18.81 -43.35 -4.35
CA HIS A 801 -17.99 -42.75 -3.29
C HIS A 801 -18.19 -41.24 -3.25
N VAL A 802 -18.01 -40.64 -2.08
CA VAL A 802 -17.79 -39.20 -1.94
C VAL A 802 -16.32 -38.94 -1.69
N VAL A 803 -15.69 -38.25 -2.64
CA VAL A 803 -14.32 -37.73 -2.51
C VAL A 803 -14.38 -36.33 -1.91
N THR A 804 -13.72 -36.14 -0.77
CA THR A 804 -13.59 -34.83 -0.13
C THR A 804 -12.18 -34.30 -0.33
N PHE A 805 -12.06 -33.18 -1.04
CA PHE A 805 -10.83 -32.39 -1.14
C PHE A 805 -10.80 -31.34 -0.03
N SER A 806 -9.70 -31.21 0.69
CA SER A 806 -9.54 -30.22 1.77
C SER A 806 -8.22 -29.47 1.65
N TYR A 807 -8.27 -28.15 1.81
CA TYR A 807 -7.11 -27.27 1.74
C TYR A 807 -6.66 -26.84 3.13
N ARG A 808 -5.34 -26.91 3.36
CA ARG A 808 -4.69 -26.25 4.49
C ARG A 808 -3.47 -25.51 4.00
N THR A 809 -3.35 -24.24 4.36
CA THR A 809 -2.19 -23.43 3.98
C THR A 809 -0.89 -24.07 4.51
N PRO A 810 0.05 -24.44 3.62
CA PRO A 810 1.32 -25.02 4.04
C PRO A 810 2.06 -24.11 5.02
N LEU A 811 2.70 -24.72 6.03
CA LEU A 811 3.50 -24.05 7.07
C LEU A 811 2.75 -23.06 7.99
N LEU A 812 1.43 -22.88 7.86
CA LEU A 812 0.67 -21.95 8.69
C LEU A 812 0.75 -22.28 10.18
N THR A 813 0.66 -23.55 10.56
CA THR A 813 0.77 -23.99 11.96
C THR A 813 2.16 -23.73 12.53
N ALA A 814 3.22 -24.02 11.76
CA ALA A 814 4.60 -23.73 12.17
C ALA A 814 4.83 -22.22 12.35
N GLY A 815 4.33 -21.41 11.40
CA GLY A 815 4.37 -19.96 11.48
C GLY A 815 3.62 -19.42 12.70
N THR A 816 2.47 -20.00 13.04
CA THR A 816 1.68 -19.63 14.23
C THR A 816 2.47 -19.87 15.52
N TRP A 817 3.12 -21.03 15.66
CA TRP A 817 3.97 -21.32 16.82
C TRP A 817 5.20 -20.41 16.89
N ALA A 818 5.82 -20.09 15.75
CA ALA A 818 6.92 -19.13 15.70
C ALA A 818 6.49 -17.73 16.17
N SER A 819 5.34 -17.24 15.71
CA SER A 819 4.75 -15.97 16.17
C SER A 819 4.43 -15.98 17.65
N ALA A 820 3.84 -17.05 18.18
CA ALA A 820 3.56 -17.19 19.61
C ALA A 820 4.85 -17.13 20.44
N ALA A 821 5.90 -17.85 20.02
CA ALA A 821 7.20 -17.79 20.67
C ALA A 821 7.82 -16.38 20.62
N GLY A 822 7.72 -15.70 19.47
CA GLY A 822 8.15 -14.30 19.31
C GLY A 822 7.47 -13.36 20.30
N VAL A 823 6.15 -13.47 20.45
CA VAL A 823 5.37 -12.67 21.41
C VAL A 823 5.83 -12.94 22.85
N LEU A 824 5.99 -14.21 23.25
CA LEU A 824 6.45 -14.57 24.58
C LEU A 824 7.86 -14.01 24.89
N LEU A 825 8.77 -14.07 23.91
CA LEU A 825 10.11 -13.49 24.04
C LEU A 825 10.05 -11.97 24.20
N CYS A 826 9.23 -11.27 23.41
CA CYS A 826 9.04 -9.83 23.53
C CYS A 826 8.51 -9.44 24.92
N VAL A 827 7.48 -10.15 25.42
CA VAL A 827 6.93 -9.94 26.77
C VAL A 827 8.00 -10.16 27.83
N GLY A 828 8.77 -11.25 27.73
CA GLY A 828 9.87 -11.56 28.66
C GLY A 828 10.97 -10.50 28.68
N LEU A 829 11.38 -9.99 27.50
CA LEU A 829 12.38 -8.93 27.39
C LEU A 829 11.90 -7.61 28.00
N VAL A 830 10.65 -7.22 27.73
CA VAL A 830 10.05 -6.01 28.31
C VAL A 830 9.90 -6.15 29.83
N ALA A 831 9.43 -7.29 30.32
CA ALA A 831 9.28 -7.55 31.76
C ALA A 831 10.64 -7.50 32.48
N ARG A 832 11.68 -8.12 31.91
CA ARG A 832 13.05 -8.09 32.45
C ARG A 832 13.61 -6.67 32.49
N ALA A 833 13.36 -5.87 31.45
CA ALA A 833 13.78 -4.47 31.39
C ALA A 833 13.12 -3.63 32.48
N ARG A 834 11.82 -3.82 32.71
CA ARG A 834 11.07 -3.12 33.78
C ARG A 834 11.59 -3.46 35.17
N ARG A 835 11.87 -4.73 35.47
CA ARG A 835 12.44 -5.16 36.76
C ARG A 835 13.81 -4.51 37.04
N ARG A 836 14.70 -4.50 36.05
CA ARG A 836 16.01 -3.83 36.21
C ARG A 836 15.91 -2.32 36.41
N ALA A 837 14.85 -1.69 35.92
CA ALA A 837 14.60 -0.27 36.12
C ALA A 837 14.01 0.02 37.51
N SER A 838 13.20 -0.88 38.08
CA SER A 838 12.73 -0.77 39.47
C SER A 838 13.86 -0.96 40.47
N ASP A 839 14.77 -1.92 40.22
CA ASP A 839 15.90 -2.22 41.12
C ASP A 839 17.00 -1.13 41.13
N ARG A 840 16.92 -0.16 40.21
CA ARG A 840 17.89 0.96 40.07
C ARG A 840 17.37 2.30 40.61
N ARG A 841 16.17 2.35 41.19
CA ARG A 841 15.74 3.56 41.92
C ARG A 841 16.48 3.56 43.26
N PRO A 842 17.31 4.57 43.56
CA PRO A 842 17.82 4.74 44.91
C PRO A 842 16.64 5.14 45.82
N ASP A 843 16.58 4.50 46.99
CA ASP A 843 15.74 4.95 48.12
C ASP A 843 16.10 6.36 48.57
#